data_AF-A0A0S4J8B8-F1
#
_entry.id   AF-A0A0S4J8B8-F1
#
_cell.length_a   1.000
_cell.length_b   1.000
_cell.length_c   1.000
_cell.angle_alpha   90.00
_cell.angle_beta   90.00
_cell.angle_gamma   90.00
#
_symmetry.space_group_name_H-M   'P 1'
#
loop_
_entity.id
_entity.type
_entity.pdbx_description
1 polymer ?
#
loop_
_entity_poly.entity_id
_entity_poly.type
_entity_poly.pdbx_seq_one_letter_code
_entity_poly.pdbx_strand_id
1 'polypeptide(L)'
;VLAALFAAAALAADHCAPYTTCQSCIAQDLCGWCSEDVVYPGNITGAQCAGFNSNGSTPFACNGVYSTDQCVQGYVCNQTSFTCQLGQPGQGNSQAQCEADCINNDYVYLCNTTSNQCSKVSNLQPNNGSYAVCTALCSHPSHHPSSSSPGPPPTPEQLYSCNYTSGQCATATVGKGESKAACEQECQQTNTSYMCNSFLQKCVKLPPGIKGETLAECELVCQVKPVPGPPSGISGLYRGIQTSNDYVTGEFDLFIQPNNGSYAVCTALCSHPSHHPSSSSPGPPPTPEQLYSCNYTSGQCATATVGKGESKAACEQECQQTNTSYMCNSFLQKCVKLPPGIKGETLAECELVCQVKPVPGPPSGISGLYRGIQTSNDYVTGEFDLFINDTIVIFIGHFQGSSSLATIIGKPLHIPQSSDLEMWIEVQSGPGAGQTIKTISDTTGSNGPETSFMTTAMSAPGGATPTSLSSAMATNDQVVFGFAKCLDVNCNFTLRGDQFFQKKIHVPTVADVDHCSQYGDSCTDCLAHEYCGWCSVDVTYKDGSKGTQCAGFNGGNGSSAFVCAGRYSTLSCDVGYNCNSTSYQCQQAQPGNGFPLAECEALCHPTPPPTPPQNMYTCNTTSKQCIKCNASHCPGEMPLGQCEAACTNPKPGPHGSLVGVWRGIRIQNAYAPGEVDAVFTNTSATFYANGQVTFTANVTSLGADLMILDITSGTYKGWKVSAIYQSASEGLGLFQSITFAKGITGQGPPSSYAQAMYSPPMEEYVYWKCNGSPCKFNTPQ
;
A
#
# COMPACT_ATOMS: atom_id res chain seq x y z
N VAL A 1 18.41 -28.40 54.26
CA VAL A 1 17.90 -27.07 54.67
C VAL A 1 18.79 -26.03 53.99
N LEU A 2 18.18 -25.13 53.22
CA LEU A 2 18.73 -24.33 52.10
C LEU A 2 18.77 -25.05 50.74
N ALA A 3 18.21 -24.35 49.74
CA ALA A 3 18.12 -24.62 48.30
C ALA A 3 16.75 -25.10 47.78
N ALA A 4 15.74 -24.22 47.86
CA ALA A 4 14.58 -24.20 46.96
C ALA A 4 13.92 -22.80 47.02
N LEU A 5 14.49 -21.83 46.30
CA LEU A 5 13.88 -20.53 46.06
C LEU A 5 13.44 -20.53 44.59
N PHE A 6 12.12 -20.60 44.40
CA PHE A 6 11.45 -20.58 43.12
C PHE A 6 11.64 -19.21 42.44
N ALA A 7 12.11 -19.22 41.20
CA ALA A 7 11.91 -18.12 40.27
C ALA A 7 10.52 -18.29 39.63
N ALA A 8 9.48 -17.75 40.28
CA ALA A 8 8.23 -17.45 39.60
C ALA A 8 8.48 -16.17 38.79
N ALA A 9 8.81 -16.31 37.51
CA ALA A 9 8.77 -15.19 36.60
C ALA A 9 7.33 -14.71 36.54
N ALA A 10 7.08 -13.49 37.03
CA ALA A 10 5.81 -12.82 36.88
C ALA A 10 5.60 -12.57 35.38
N LEU A 11 4.84 -13.46 34.71
CA LEU A 11 4.14 -13.07 33.50
C LEU A 11 3.30 -11.86 33.90
N ALA A 12 3.54 -10.73 33.24
CA ALA A 12 2.75 -9.52 33.47
C ALA A 12 1.28 -9.89 33.27
N ALA A 13 0.55 -9.98 34.37
CA ALA A 13 -0.87 -10.31 34.34
C ALA A 13 -1.56 -9.29 33.45
N ASP A 14 -2.33 -9.76 32.48
CA ASP A 14 -3.13 -8.88 31.65
C ASP A 14 -4.01 -8.03 32.56
N HIS A 15 -3.91 -6.70 32.42
CA HIS A 15 -4.66 -5.75 33.22
C HIS A 15 -6.19 -5.93 33.10
N CYS A 16 -6.64 -6.62 32.04
CA CYS A 16 -8.03 -6.96 31.80
C CYS A 16 -8.48 -8.26 32.52
N ALA A 17 -7.55 -9.11 32.96
CA ALA A 17 -7.86 -10.40 33.59
C ALA A 17 -8.76 -10.34 34.85
N PRO A 18 -8.75 -9.27 35.68
CA PRO A 18 -9.68 -9.16 36.82
C PRO A 18 -11.16 -9.09 36.44
N TYR A 19 -11.50 -8.72 35.20
CA TYR A 19 -12.87 -8.54 34.75
C TYR A 19 -13.44 -9.85 34.22
N THR A 20 -14.07 -10.62 35.11
CA THR A 20 -14.52 -12.00 34.86
C THR A 20 -15.88 -12.12 34.17
N THR A 21 -16.49 -11.00 33.77
CA THR A 21 -17.75 -10.99 33.00
C THR A 21 -17.61 -10.09 31.79
N CYS A 22 -18.30 -10.44 30.70
CA CYS A 22 -18.27 -9.66 29.47
C CYS A 22 -18.62 -8.19 29.72
N GLN A 23 -19.72 -7.90 30.42
CA GLN A 23 -20.14 -6.53 30.71
C GLN A 23 -19.10 -5.75 31.53
N SER A 24 -18.47 -6.38 32.52
CA SER A 24 -17.42 -5.72 33.29
C SER A 24 -16.12 -5.51 32.49
N CYS A 25 -15.87 -6.36 31.50
CA CYS A 25 -14.67 -6.33 30.67
C CYS A 25 -14.72 -5.21 29.64
N ILE A 26 -15.77 -5.18 28.80
CA ILE A 26 -15.92 -4.18 27.73
C ILE A 26 -16.22 -2.77 28.27
N ALA A 27 -16.57 -2.66 29.56
CA ALA A 27 -16.70 -1.38 30.24
C ALA A 27 -15.35 -0.73 30.59
N GLN A 28 -14.24 -1.45 30.40
CA GLN A 28 -12.90 -0.96 30.67
C GLN A 28 -12.25 -0.51 29.38
N ASP A 29 -11.60 0.64 29.44
CA ASP A 29 -10.81 1.13 28.32
C ASP A 29 -9.75 0.08 27.96
N LEU A 30 -9.67 -0.22 26.66
CA LEU A 30 -8.66 -1.10 26.07
C LEU A 30 -8.78 -2.59 26.41
N CYS A 31 -9.91 -3.02 26.99
CA CYS A 31 -10.22 -4.44 27.20
C CYS A 31 -11.30 -4.94 26.22
N GLY A 32 -11.15 -6.17 25.73
CA GLY A 32 -12.20 -6.85 24.97
C GLY A 32 -12.43 -8.26 25.48
N TRP A 33 -13.61 -8.78 25.15
CA TRP A 33 -14.10 -10.06 25.61
C TRP A 33 -14.03 -11.09 24.49
N CYS A 34 -13.34 -12.19 24.74
CA CYS A 34 -13.38 -13.41 23.95
C CYS A 34 -14.44 -14.36 24.52
N SER A 35 -15.29 -14.95 23.68
CA SER A 35 -16.30 -15.90 24.14
C SER A 35 -15.73 -17.25 24.63
N GLU A 36 -14.42 -17.44 24.49
CA GLU A 36 -13.61 -18.52 25.05
C GLU A 36 -12.40 -17.93 25.80
N ASP A 37 -11.67 -18.76 26.55
CA ASP A 37 -10.43 -18.33 27.19
C ASP A 37 -9.37 -17.98 26.13
N VAL A 38 -8.69 -16.85 26.29
CA VAL A 38 -7.65 -16.41 25.33
C VAL A 38 -6.39 -17.28 25.46
N VAL A 39 -5.57 -17.32 24.40
CA VAL A 39 -4.30 -18.06 24.40
C VAL A 39 -3.14 -17.10 24.14
N TYR A 40 -2.24 -16.96 25.12
CA TYR A 40 -1.00 -16.17 25.00
C TYR A 40 0.16 -16.98 24.39
N PRO A 41 1.23 -16.32 23.90
CA PRO A 41 2.46 -16.95 23.44
C PRO A 41 2.97 -18.03 24.40
N GLY A 42 3.30 -19.20 23.85
CA GLY A 42 3.66 -20.38 24.64
C GLY A 42 2.48 -21.27 25.03
N ASN A 43 1.32 -21.12 24.39
CA ASN A 43 0.08 -21.87 24.67
C ASN A 43 -0.40 -21.73 26.13
N ILE A 44 -0.26 -20.53 26.69
CA ILE A 44 -0.73 -20.24 28.04
C ILE A 44 -2.17 -19.73 27.95
N THR A 45 -3.11 -20.50 28.49
CA THR A 45 -4.53 -20.11 28.56
C THR A 45 -4.73 -18.98 29.59
N GLY A 46 -5.39 -17.91 29.16
CA GLY A 46 -5.75 -16.73 29.94
C GLY A 46 -7.24 -16.63 30.25
N ALA A 47 -7.66 -15.55 30.91
CA ALA A 47 -9.08 -15.26 31.08
C ALA A 47 -9.71 -14.77 29.77
N GLN A 48 -11.03 -14.87 29.65
CA GLN A 48 -11.82 -14.38 28.51
C GLN A 48 -11.65 -12.87 28.23
N CYS A 49 -11.30 -12.07 29.24
CA CYS A 49 -11.07 -10.63 29.10
C CYS A 49 -9.58 -10.33 28.88
N ALA A 50 -9.24 -9.70 27.75
CA ALA A 50 -7.86 -9.42 27.37
C ALA A 50 -7.68 -8.03 26.74
N GLY A 51 -6.49 -7.46 26.88
CA GLY A 51 -6.17 -6.10 26.43
C GLY A 51 -5.71 -6.00 24.97
N PHE A 52 -6.25 -5.07 24.17
CA PHE A 52 -6.08 -5.07 22.70
C PHE A 52 -5.20 -3.95 22.10
N ASN A 53 -4.27 -3.36 22.84
CA ASN A 53 -3.39 -2.32 22.30
C ASN A 53 -1.92 -2.36 22.81
N SER A 54 -1.07 -1.51 22.21
CA SER A 54 0.37 -1.38 22.44
C SER A 54 0.78 -0.87 23.83
N ASN A 55 -0.17 -0.64 24.76
CA ASN A 55 0.12 -0.20 26.13
C ASN A 55 0.56 -1.34 27.07
N GLY A 56 1.24 -2.36 26.54
CA GLY A 56 1.85 -3.43 27.34
C GLY A 56 0.99 -4.68 27.55
N SER A 57 -0.12 -4.83 26.81
CA SER A 57 -0.87 -6.09 26.77
C SER A 57 -0.07 -7.14 26.01
N THR A 58 0.01 -8.37 26.54
CA THR A 58 0.69 -9.47 25.84
C THR A 58 -0.18 -9.88 24.64
N PRO A 59 0.37 -10.09 23.43
CA PRO A 59 -0.39 -10.59 22.29
C PRO A 59 -1.15 -11.86 22.67
N PHE A 60 -2.38 -12.05 22.19
CA PHE A 60 -3.18 -13.24 22.46
C PHE A 60 -3.97 -13.67 21.23
N ALA A 61 -4.40 -14.92 21.22
CA ALA A 61 -5.36 -15.46 20.26
C ALA A 61 -6.71 -15.72 20.94
N CYS A 62 -7.81 -15.35 20.29
CA CYS A 62 -9.16 -15.70 20.69
C CYS A 62 -9.71 -16.71 19.67
N ASN A 63 -10.02 -17.92 20.11
CA ASN A 63 -10.57 -18.97 19.23
C ASN A 63 -12.11 -18.85 19.08
N GLY A 64 -12.75 -18.07 19.96
CA GLY A 64 -14.17 -17.76 19.91
C GLY A 64 -14.50 -16.46 19.17
N VAL A 65 -15.63 -15.85 19.54
CA VAL A 65 -16.05 -14.52 19.09
C VAL A 65 -15.43 -13.48 20.01
N TYR A 66 -14.64 -12.58 19.44
CA TYR A 66 -14.04 -11.46 20.15
C TYR A 66 -14.82 -10.16 19.88
N SER A 67 -15.09 -9.36 20.91
CA SER A 67 -15.68 -8.03 20.78
C SER A 67 -15.16 -7.07 21.85
N THR A 68 -15.03 -5.80 21.47
CA THR A 68 -14.58 -4.71 22.34
C THR A 68 -15.71 -3.74 22.69
N ASP A 69 -16.86 -3.86 22.03
CA ASP A 69 -17.96 -2.89 22.05
C ASP A 69 -19.25 -3.47 22.66
N GLN A 70 -19.48 -4.77 22.54
CA GLN A 70 -20.71 -5.40 23.02
C GLN A 70 -20.53 -6.88 23.36
N CYS A 71 -21.38 -7.39 24.23
CA CYS A 71 -21.41 -8.82 24.52
C CYS A 71 -22.16 -9.56 23.40
N VAL A 72 -21.47 -9.87 22.32
CA VAL A 72 -22.04 -10.62 21.19
C VAL A 72 -22.45 -12.02 21.64
N GLN A 73 -23.64 -12.47 21.24
CA GLN A 73 -24.08 -13.85 21.43
C GLN A 73 -23.47 -14.73 20.32
N GLY A 74 -22.61 -15.67 20.69
CA GLY A 74 -22.18 -16.76 19.83
C GLY A 74 -23.17 -17.92 19.84
N TYR A 75 -22.83 -19.00 19.15
CA TYR A 75 -23.60 -20.25 19.10
C TYR A 75 -22.96 -21.29 20.01
N VAL A 76 -23.76 -21.88 20.90
CA VAL A 76 -23.37 -22.97 21.79
C VAL A 76 -24.03 -24.25 21.29
N CYS A 77 -23.24 -25.33 21.21
CA CYS A 77 -23.77 -26.64 20.85
C CYS A 77 -24.71 -27.15 21.95
N ASN A 78 -25.98 -27.35 21.60
CA ASN A 78 -26.87 -28.12 22.47
C ASN A 78 -26.49 -29.60 22.37
N GLN A 79 -25.76 -30.10 23.38
CA GLN A 79 -25.25 -31.46 23.43
C GLN A 79 -26.34 -32.56 23.40
N THR A 80 -27.62 -32.21 23.62
CA THR A 80 -28.72 -33.16 23.55
C THR A 80 -29.30 -33.27 22.13
N SER A 81 -29.48 -32.13 21.45
CA SER A 81 -30.04 -32.10 20.09
C SER A 81 -28.98 -32.08 18.99
N PHE A 82 -27.71 -31.86 19.32
CA PHE A 82 -26.61 -31.59 18.38
C PHE A 82 -26.97 -30.47 17.40
N THR A 83 -27.60 -29.42 17.93
CA THR A 83 -27.95 -28.20 17.18
C THR A 83 -27.30 -27.00 17.84
N CYS A 84 -26.75 -26.11 17.04
CA CYS A 84 -26.25 -24.83 17.50
C CYS A 84 -27.40 -23.90 17.89
N GLN A 85 -27.34 -23.38 19.12
CA GLN A 85 -28.32 -22.43 19.66
C GLN A 85 -27.58 -21.17 20.10
N LEU A 86 -28.21 -19.99 19.98
CA LEU A 86 -27.64 -18.74 20.47
C LEU A 86 -27.38 -18.85 21.98
N GLY A 87 -26.13 -18.60 22.37
CA GLY A 87 -25.67 -18.57 23.76
C GLY A 87 -26.08 -17.29 24.49
N GLN A 88 -25.70 -17.19 25.76
CA GLN A 88 -25.80 -15.91 26.48
C GLN A 88 -24.82 -14.89 25.88
N PRO A 89 -25.06 -13.57 26.04
CA PRO A 89 -24.13 -12.52 25.63
C PRO A 89 -22.71 -12.80 26.15
N GLY A 90 -21.73 -12.88 25.25
CA GLY A 90 -20.33 -13.21 25.58
C GLY A 90 -20.01 -14.72 25.65
N GLN A 91 -20.90 -15.61 25.19
CA GLN A 91 -20.65 -17.06 25.12
C GLN A 91 -20.85 -17.61 23.70
N GLY A 92 -20.18 -18.72 23.39
CA GLY A 92 -20.37 -19.51 22.17
C GLY A 92 -19.44 -19.13 21.01
N ASN A 93 -19.45 -19.94 19.96
CA ASN A 93 -18.58 -19.78 18.80
C ASN A 93 -19.30 -19.13 17.62
N SER A 94 -18.59 -18.91 16.51
CA SER A 94 -19.28 -18.57 15.26
C SER A 94 -20.26 -19.69 14.90
N GLN A 95 -21.33 -19.37 14.17
CA GLN A 95 -22.30 -20.38 13.77
C GLN A 95 -21.64 -21.54 13.02
N ALA A 96 -20.75 -21.23 12.07
CA ALA A 96 -20.04 -22.21 11.27
C ALA A 96 -19.13 -23.11 12.13
N GLN A 97 -18.39 -22.53 13.09
CA GLN A 97 -17.53 -23.30 13.98
C GLN A 97 -18.35 -24.18 14.94
N CYS A 98 -19.44 -23.63 15.49
CA CYS A 98 -20.37 -24.43 16.28
C CYS A 98 -20.93 -25.58 15.45
N GLU A 99 -21.34 -25.36 14.19
CA GLU A 99 -21.89 -26.42 13.33
C GLU A 99 -20.84 -27.48 12.95
N ALA A 100 -19.56 -27.10 12.89
CA ALA A 100 -18.44 -28.01 12.69
C ALA A 100 -18.15 -28.86 13.94
N ASP A 101 -18.17 -28.24 15.13
CA ASP A 101 -17.83 -28.89 16.39
C ASP A 101 -19.01 -29.62 17.03
N CYS A 102 -20.25 -29.21 16.73
CA CYS A 102 -21.49 -29.76 17.27
C CYS A 102 -21.92 -31.03 16.52
N ILE A 103 -20.98 -31.97 16.39
CA ILE A 103 -21.18 -33.28 15.80
C ILE A 103 -21.42 -34.33 16.89
N ASN A 104 -22.36 -35.23 16.64
CA ASN A 104 -22.53 -36.41 17.48
C ASN A 104 -21.39 -37.38 17.14
N ASN A 105 -20.46 -37.60 18.07
CA ASN A 105 -19.27 -38.42 17.85
C ASN A 105 -19.57 -39.87 17.41
N ASP A 106 -20.80 -40.35 17.56
CA ASP A 106 -21.17 -41.70 17.14
C ASP A 106 -21.67 -41.77 15.68
N TYR A 107 -22.13 -40.66 15.07
CA TYR A 107 -22.78 -40.71 13.75
C TYR A 107 -22.77 -39.40 12.97
N VAL A 108 -22.70 -39.54 11.65
CA VAL A 108 -22.77 -38.48 10.64
C VAL A 108 -23.86 -38.83 9.62
N TYR A 109 -24.34 -37.87 8.84
CA TYR A 109 -25.45 -38.05 7.90
C TYR A 109 -24.96 -37.92 6.46
N LEU A 110 -25.40 -38.85 5.61
CA LEU A 110 -25.14 -38.85 4.17
C LEU A 110 -26.46 -38.63 3.43
N CYS A 111 -26.46 -37.65 2.52
CA CYS A 111 -27.61 -37.38 1.68
C CYS A 111 -27.71 -38.46 0.61
N ASN A 112 -28.76 -39.28 0.67
CA ASN A 112 -29.07 -40.19 -0.42
C ASN A 112 -29.75 -39.38 -1.53
N THR A 113 -28.98 -39.00 -2.54
CA THR A 113 -29.42 -38.18 -3.69
C THR A 113 -30.50 -38.86 -4.55
N THR A 114 -30.72 -40.16 -4.40
CA THR A 114 -31.82 -40.88 -5.08
C THR A 114 -33.14 -40.73 -4.34
N SER A 115 -33.10 -40.65 -3.00
CA SER A 115 -34.29 -40.54 -2.15
C SER A 115 -34.54 -39.13 -1.61
N ASN A 116 -33.57 -38.22 -1.73
CA ASN A 116 -33.51 -36.92 -1.05
C ASN A 116 -33.73 -37.03 0.47
N GLN A 117 -33.26 -38.12 1.07
CA GLN A 117 -33.33 -38.35 2.51
C GLN A 117 -31.93 -38.52 3.11
N CYS A 118 -31.77 -37.96 4.29
CA CYS A 118 -30.55 -38.09 5.08
C CYS A 118 -30.53 -39.42 5.82
N SER A 119 -29.56 -40.26 5.49
CA SER A 119 -29.32 -41.53 6.17
C SER A 119 -28.13 -41.40 7.13
N LYS A 120 -28.31 -41.95 8.33
CA LYS A 120 -27.29 -42.00 9.38
C LYS A 120 -26.21 -43.02 9.00
N VAL A 121 -24.94 -42.61 8.94
CA VAL A 121 -23.78 -43.43 8.57
C VAL A 121 -22.67 -43.31 9.63
N SER A 122 -21.74 -44.27 9.65
CA SER A 122 -20.57 -44.24 10.53
C SER A 122 -19.55 -43.18 10.10
N ASN A 123 -18.80 -42.63 11.05
CA ASN A 123 -17.84 -41.51 10.88
C ASN A 123 -16.66 -41.75 9.89
N LEU A 124 -16.52 -42.94 9.30
CA LEU A 124 -15.41 -43.30 8.41
C LEU A 124 -15.71 -43.19 6.89
N GLN A 125 -16.88 -42.70 6.47
CA GLN A 125 -17.21 -42.59 5.04
C GLN A 125 -16.95 -41.19 4.46
N PRO A 126 -16.28 -41.03 3.29
CA PRO A 126 -16.09 -39.72 2.66
C PRO A 126 -17.44 -39.07 2.26
N ASN A 127 -17.49 -37.72 2.29
CA ASN A 127 -18.67 -36.87 2.00
C ASN A 127 -19.82 -36.90 3.03
N ASN A 128 -19.51 -37.08 4.31
CA ASN A 128 -20.49 -37.04 5.40
C ASN A 128 -20.52 -35.67 6.10
N GLY A 129 -21.65 -35.31 6.72
CA GLY A 129 -21.82 -34.04 7.44
C GLY A 129 -22.84 -34.13 8.58
N SER A 130 -23.08 -33.03 9.29
CA SER A 130 -24.16 -32.97 10.27
C SER A 130 -25.53 -33.18 9.60
N TYR A 131 -26.57 -33.50 10.39
CA TYR A 131 -27.92 -33.64 9.82
C TYR A 131 -28.35 -32.38 9.07
N ALA A 132 -28.01 -31.20 9.60
CA ALA A 132 -28.29 -29.90 8.98
C ALA A 132 -27.61 -29.75 7.60
N VAL A 133 -26.31 -30.07 7.50
CA VAL A 133 -25.55 -30.05 6.24
C VAL A 133 -26.16 -31.04 5.24
N CYS A 134 -26.49 -32.24 5.70
CA CYS A 134 -27.13 -33.25 4.87
C CYS A 134 -28.51 -32.78 4.35
N THR A 135 -29.34 -32.18 5.21
CA THR A 135 -30.67 -31.69 4.79
C THR A 135 -30.54 -30.56 3.78
N ALA A 136 -29.61 -29.63 3.96
CA ALA A 136 -29.36 -28.54 3.01
C ALA A 136 -28.95 -29.08 1.62
N LEU A 137 -28.05 -30.07 1.58
CA LEU A 137 -27.63 -30.74 0.35
C LEU A 137 -28.76 -31.56 -0.30
N CYS A 138 -29.61 -32.21 0.49
CA CYS A 138 -30.75 -33.00 0.01
C CYS A 138 -31.94 -32.15 -0.47
N SER A 139 -32.02 -30.86 -0.12
CA SER A 139 -33.13 -29.97 -0.48
C SER A 139 -32.95 -29.19 -1.79
N HIS A 140 -31.80 -29.29 -2.48
CA HIS A 140 -31.58 -28.64 -3.78
C HIS A 140 -31.32 -29.66 -4.90
N PRO A 141 -32.38 -30.11 -5.62
CA PRO A 141 -32.19 -30.95 -6.80
C PRO A 141 -31.80 -30.10 -8.01
N SER A 142 -30.57 -30.26 -8.48
CA SER A 142 -30.05 -29.72 -9.74
C SER A 142 -30.71 -30.43 -10.93
N HIS A 143 -31.68 -29.81 -11.61
CA HIS A 143 -32.13 -30.28 -12.94
C HIS A 143 -32.60 -29.17 -13.89
N HIS A 144 -32.10 -29.25 -15.13
CA HIS A 144 -32.61 -28.68 -16.38
C HIS A 144 -32.58 -29.80 -17.45
N PRO A 145 -33.42 -29.83 -18.50
CA PRO A 145 -34.88 -30.05 -18.46
C PRO A 145 -35.39 -31.19 -19.39
N SER A 146 -36.58 -31.74 -19.12
CA SER A 146 -37.52 -32.24 -20.15
C SER A 146 -38.95 -32.38 -19.58
N SER A 147 -39.83 -31.51 -20.10
CA SER A 147 -41.30 -31.56 -20.27
C SER A 147 -42.14 -32.70 -19.66
N SER A 148 -42.99 -32.37 -18.66
CA SER A 148 -44.47 -32.31 -18.77
C SER A 148 -45.15 -31.96 -17.42
N SER A 149 -46.15 -31.06 -17.48
CA SER A 149 -46.84 -30.38 -16.35
C SER A 149 -47.49 -31.28 -15.29
N PRO A 150 -47.61 -30.78 -14.04
CA PRO A 150 -48.93 -30.38 -13.53
C PRO A 150 -48.96 -29.12 -12.62
N GLY A 151 -50.07 -28.34 -12.73
CA GLY A 151 -50.72 -27.55 -11.67
C GLY A 151 -50.09 -26.21 -11.22
N PRO A 152 -50.82 -25.07 -11.26
CA PRO A 152 -50.26 -23.75 -10.93
C PRO A 152 -50.10 -23.55 -9.40
N PRO A 153 -48.91 -23.18 -8.90
CA PRO A 153 -48.73 -22.62 -7.56
C PRO A 153 -49.21 -21.16 -7.51
N PRO A 154 -49.48 -20.61 -6.31
CA PRO A 154 -49.98 -19.25 -6.14
C PRO A 154 -49.03 -18.24 -6.80
N THR A 155 -49.60 -17.39 -7.65
CA THR A 155 -48.89 -16.38 -8.45
C THR A 155 -48.00 -15.54 -7.53
N PRO A 156 -46.67 -15.51 -7.76
CA PRO A 156 -45.77 -14.64 -7.01
C PRO A 156 -46.25 -13.19 -7.13
N GLU A 157 -46.40 -12.53 -6.00
CA GLU A 157 -46.84 -11.14 -5.93
C GLU A 157 -45.87 -10.26 -6.73
N GLN A 158 -46.39 -9.57 -7.75
CA GLN A 158 -45.59 -8.82 -8.69
C GLN A 158 -45.15 -7.50 -8.03
N LEU A 159 -43.84 -7.31 -7.88
CA LEU A 159 -43.26 -6.13 -7.25
C LEU A 159 -42.96 -5.04 -8.28
N TYR A 160 -42.99 -3.79 -7.84
CA TYR A 160 -42.85 -2.60 -8.67
C TYR A 160 -41.75 -1.67 -8.15
N SER A 161 -41.16 -0.88 -9.06
CA SER A 161 -40.14 0.13 -8.79
C SER A 161 -40.54 1.41 -9.51
N CYS A 162 -40.40 2.55 -8.86
CA CYS A 162 -40.72 3.84 -9.46
C CYS A 162 -39.72 4.14 -10.59
N ASN A 163 -40.22 4.36 -11.80
CA ASN A 163 -39.42 4.98 -12.85
C ASN A 163 -39.50 6.50 -12.66
N TYR A 164 -38.50 7.06 -12.00
CA TYR A 164 -38.42 8.48 -11.65
C TYR A 164 -38.35 9.42 -12.87
N THR A 165 -38.04 8.91 -14.06
CA THR A 165 -38.07 9.68 -15.31
C THR A 165 -39.48 9.81 -15.87
N SER A 166 -40.31 8.77 -15.75
CA SER A 166 -41.71 8.79 -16.21
C SER A 166 -42.73 9.11 -15.12
N GLY A 167 -42.33 9.06 -13.85
CA GLY A 167 -43.24 9.16 -12.70
C GLY A 167 -44.22 7.99 -12.58
N GLN A 168 -43.91 6.85 -13.20
CA GLN A 168 -44.78 5.66 -13.22
C GLN A 168 -44.07 4.44 -12.67
N CYS A 169 -44.81 3.59 -11.96
CA CYS A 169 -44.33 2.31 -11.47
C CYS A 169 -44.18 1.30 -12.61
N ALA A 170 -42.97 0.76 -12.75
CA ALA A 170 -42.67 -0.35 -13.64
C ALA A 170 -42.47 -1.63 -12.83
N THR A 171 -42.78 -2.78 -13.43
CA THR A 171 -42.53 -4.09 -12.79
C THR A 171 -41.04 -4.27 -12.54
N ALA A 172 -40.69 -4.60 -11.31
CA ALA A 172 -39.31 -4.70 -10.87
C ALA A 172 -38.78 -6.13 -10.99
N THR A 173 -37.45 -6.26 -11.06
CA THR A 173 -36.77 -7.56 -11.16
C THR A 173 -37.00 -8.39 -9.90
N VAL A 174 -37.18 -9.71 -10.03
CA VAL A 174 -37.50 -10.63 -8.92
C VAL A 174 -36.58 -10.38 -7.71
N GLY A 175 -37.18 -10.08 -6.55
CA GLY A 175 -36.47 -9.81 -5.28
C GLY A 175 -36.11 -8.35 -5.01
N LYS A 176 -36.44 -7.41 -5.92
CA LYS A 176 -36.32 -5.97 -5.69
C LYS A 176 -37.61 -5.27 -6.12
N GLY A 177 -38.17 -4.44 -5.26
CA GLY A 177 -39.40 -3.70 -5.51
C GLY A 177 -40.38 -3.84 -4.34
N GLU A 178 -41.44 -3.06 -4.40
CA GLU A 178 -42.49 -3.01 -3.39
C GLU A 178 -43.86 -3.28 -4.03
N SER A 179 -44.91 -3.30 -3.22
CA SER A 179 -46.27 -3.41 -3.77
C SER A 179 -46.56 -2.23 -4.70
N LYS A 180 -47.37 -2.44 -5.73
CA LYS A 180 -47.74 -1.39 -6.68
C LYS A 180 -48.23 -0.11 -6.00
N ALA A 181 -49.02 -0.26 -4.93
CA ALA A 181 -49.57 0.87 -4.17
C ALA A 181 -48.49 1.67 -3.44
N ALA A 182 -47.47 1.01 -2.89
CA ALA A 182 -46.36 1.67 -2.21
C ALA A 182 -45.47 2.45 -3.21
N CYS A 183 -45.20 1.83 -4.37
CA CYS A 183 -44.48 2.48 -5.46
C CYS A 183 -45.24 3.70 -6.00
N GLU A 184 -46.56 3.61 -6.16
CA GLU A 184 -47.37 4.74 -6.64
C GLU A 184 -47.38 5.90 -5.64
N GLN A 185 -47.32 5.59 -4.34
CA GLN A 185 -47.21 6.58 -3.28
C GLN A 185 -45.82 7.24 -3.24
N GLU A 186 -44.76 6.47 -3.48
CA GLU A 186 -43.38 6.98 -3.57
C GLU A 186 -43.18 7.88 -4.82
N CYS A 187 -43.68 7.45 -5.99
CA CYS A 187 -43.61 8.22 -7.25
C CYS A 187 -44.35 9.58 -7.17
N GLN A 188 -45.27 9.77 -6.23
CA GLN A 188 -46.05 11.00 -6.08
C GLN A 188 -45.43 12.04 -5.12
N GLN A 189 -44.34 11.71 -4.41
CA GLN A 189 -43.70 12.67 -3.50
C GLN A 189 -42.79 13.64 -4.26
N THR A 190 -43.38 14.71 -4.82
CA THR A 190 -42.65 15.81 -5.47
C THR A 190 -42.06 16.79 -4.45
N ASN A 191 -41.15 16.35 -3.57
CA ASN A 191 -40.36 17.28 -2.76
C ASN A 191 -39.17 17.77 -3.58
N THR A 192 -39.26 18.97 -4.12
CA THR A 192 -38.18 19.61 -4.87
C THR A 192 -37.09 20.04 -3.90
N SER A 193 -35.95 19.36 -3.94
CA SER A 193 -34.77 19.67 -3.15
C SER A 193 -33.73 20.44 -3.98
N TYR A 194 -32.89 21.25 -3.35
CA TYR A 194 -31.89 22.12 -3.97
C TYR A 194 -30.53 21.95 -3.27
N MET A 195 -29.43 22.24 -3.97
CA MET A 195 -28.11 22.43 -3.33
C MET A 195 -27.42 23.68 -3.86
N CYS A 196 -26.64 24.33 -3.01
CA CYS A 196 -25.85 25.49 -3.39
C CYS A 196 -24.64 25.04 -4.23
N ASN A 197 -24.61 25.42 -5.50
CA ASN A 197 -23.43 25.25 -6.33
C ASN A 197 -22.50 26.43 -6.07
N SER A 198 -21.44 26.18 -5.29
CA SER A 198 -20.47 27.21 -4.87
C SER A 198 -19.68 27.82 -6.03
N PHE A 199 -19.53 27.10 -7.15
CA PHE A 199 -18.87 27.62 -8.35
C PHE A 199 -19.77 28.60 -9.12
N LEU A 200 -21.07 28.30 -9.21
CA LEU A 200 -22.05 29.15 -9.89
C LEU A 200 -22.67 30.22 -8.99
N GLN A 201 -22.44 30.13 -7.67
CA GLN A 201 -23.09 30.95 -6.64
C GLN A 201 -24.62 30.96 -6.78
N LYS A 202 -25.20 29.81 -7.13
CA LYS A 202 -26.65 29.64 -7.35
C LYS A 202 -27.14 28.29 -6.86
N CYS A 203 -28.38 28.27 -6.42
CA CYS A 203 -29.08 27.05 -6.07
C CYS A 203 -29.46 26.26 -7.32
N VAL A 204 -29.01 25.00 -7.36
CA VAL A 204 -29.35 24.06 -8.43
C VAL A 204 -30.38 23.08 -7.91
N LYS A 205 -31.47 22.94 -8.64
CA LYS A 205 -32.54 21.99 -8.33
C LYS A 205 -32.02 20.56 -8.50
N LEU A 206 -32.15 19.76 -7.45
CA LEU A 206 -31.75 18.36 -7.46
C LEU A 206 -32.82 17.48 -8.12
N PRO A 207 -32.42 16.36 -8.74
CA PRO A 207 -33.35 15.34 -9.20
C PRO A 207 -34.26 14.84 -8.05
N PRO A 208 -35.53 14.48 -8.34
CA PRO A 208 -36.43 13.90 -7.35
C PRO A 208 -35.82 12.66 -6.68
N GLY A 209 -35.99 12.52 -5.36
CA GLY A 209 -35.46 11.41 -4.55
C GLY A 209 -34.12 11.68 -3.85
N ILE A 210 -33.43 12.77 -4.19
CA ILE A 210 -32.24 13.24 -3.45
C ILE A 210 -32.68 14.24 -2.38
N LYS A 211 -32.37 13.94 -1.10
CA LYS A 211 -32.56 14.91 -0.01
C LYS A 211 -31.60 16.09 -0.21
N GLY A 212 -32.16 17.28 -0.29
CA GLY A 212 -31.42 18.54 -0.26
C GLY A 212 -32.24 19.60 0.47
N GLU A 213 -31.77 20.83 0.39
CA GLU A 213 -32.38 21.97 1.08
C GLU A 213 -33.61 22.46 0.31
N THR A 214 -34.51 23.18 0.98
CA THR A 214 -35.50 23.98 0.26
C THR A 214 -34.79 25.09 -0.52
N LEU A 215 -35.43 25.62 -1.57
CA LEU A 215 -34.83 26.72 -2.34
C LEU A 215 -34.47 27.91 -1.44
N ALA A 216 -35.30 28.23 -0.43
CA ALA A 216 -35.06 29.33 0.50
C ALA A 216 -33.86 29.09 1.43
N GLU A 217 -33.68 27.87 1.92
CA GLU A 217 -32.52 27.48 2.73
C GLU A 217 -31.24 27.51 1.90
N CYS A 218 -31.30 26.96 0.68
CA CYS A 218 -30.18 26.99 -0.24
C CYS A 218 -29.78 28.41 -0.61
N GLU A 219 -30.73 29.32 -0.87
CA GLU A 219 -30.43 30.72 -1.19
C GLU A 219 -29.79 31.46 -0.01
N LEU A 220 -30.10 31.05 1.22
CA LEU A 220 -29.47 31.59 2.43
C LEU A 220 -28.00 31.14 2.54
N VAL A 221 -27.71 29.90 2.18
CA VAL A 221 -26.36 29.30 2.17
C VAL A 221 -25.52 29.84 1.00
N CYS A 222 -26.15 30.11 -0.15
CA CYS A 222 -25.48 30.59 -1.37
C CYS A 222 -25.21 32.12 -1.38
N GLN A 223 -25.64 32.87 -0.38
CA GLN A 223 -25.34 34.30 -0.26
C GLN A 223 -24.04 34.55 0.53
N VAL A 224 -22.89 34.41 -0.14
CA VAL A 224 -21.65 35.05 0.33
C VAL A 224 -21.55 36.43 -0.32
N LYS A 225 -21.57 37.51 0.49
CA LYS A 225 -21.36 38.88 0.02
C LYS A 225 -20.03 38.99 -0.75
N PRO A 226 -19.98 39.69 -1.90
CA PRO A 226 -18.70 40.05 -2.51
C PRO A 226 -17.94 40.99 -1.57
N VAL A 227 -16.71 40.63 -1.20
CA VAL A 227 -15.75 41.57 -0.64
C VAL A 227 -15.24 42.47 -1.78
N PRO A 228 -15.37 43.80 -1.70
CA PRO A 228 -14.89 44.70 -2.74
C PRO A 228 -13.39 44.98 -2.59
N GLY A 229 -12.58 44.47 -3.54
CA GLY A 229 -11.25 44.98 -3.92
C GLY A 229 -10.15 45.03 -2.84
N PRO A 230 -8.87 45.20 -3.26
CA PRO A 230 -7.78 45.44 -2.31
C PRO A 230 -7.94 46.84 -1.67
N PRO A 231 -7.59 47.00 -0.39
CA PRO A 231 -7.74 48.27 0.31
C PRO A 231 -6.85 49.35 -0.33
N SER A 232 -7.39 50.56 -0.45
CA SER A 232 -6.77 51.80 -0.93
C SER A 232 -5.56 52.30 -0.12
N GLY A 233 -4.95 51.46 0.72
CA GLY A 233 -3.87 51.79 1.63
C GLY A 233 -2.45 51.47 1.15
N ILE A 234 -2.28 50.92 -0.05
CA ILE A 234 -0.94 50.49 -0.55
C ILE A 234 -0.44 51.30 -1.76
N SER A 235 -1.16 52.33 -2.17
CA SER A 235 -0.66 53.26 -3.20
C SER A 235 0.20 54.34 -2.55
N GLY A 236 1.49 54.30 -2.84
CA GLY A 236 2.48 55.19 -2.23
C GLY A 236 3.89 54.88 -2.71
N LEU A 237 4.82 55.79 -2.36
CA LEU A 237 6.26 55.58 -2.49
C LEU A 237 6.75 54.97 -1.16
N TYR A 238 7.29 53.76 -1.21
CA TYR A 238 7.76 53.01 -0.05
C TYR A 238 9.29 52.92 -0.09
N ARG A 239 9.96 53.40 0.94
CA ARG A 239 11.42 53.26 1.07
C ARG A 239 11.76 51.99 1.84
N GLY A 240 12.47 51.06 1.22
CA GLY A 240 12.92 49.81 1.81
C GLY A 240 14.44 49.75 1.97
N ILE A 241 14.91 49.01 2.96
CA ILE A 241 16.33 48.67 3.15
C ILE A 241 16.51 47.20 2.79
N GLN A 242 17.35 46.90 1.81
CA GLN A 242 17.70 45.54 1.46
C GLN A 242 18.75 44.99 2.43
N THR A 243 18.55 43.77 2.94
CA THR A 243 19.59 43.02 3.65
C THR A 243 19.71 41.63 3.02
N SER A 244 20.92 41.29 2.56
CA SER A 244 21.31 39.93 2.17
C SER A 244 22.59 39.54 2.90
N ASN A 245 22.85 38.23 2.98
CA ASN A 245 23.96 37.62 3.71
C ASN A 245 25.33 37.85 3.04
N ASP A 246 25.74 39.11 2.94
CA ASP A 246 27.12 39.63 3.04
C ASP A 246 27.04 41.16 2.86
N TYR A 247 27.20 41.90 3.96
CA TYR A 247 26.87 43.32 4.14
C TYR A 247 27.22 44.26 2.97
N VAL A 248 26.21 44.65 2.19
CA VAL A 248 26.12 45.97 1.55
C VAL A 248 24.70 46.50 1.75
N THR A 249 24.58 47.62 2.45
CA THR A 249 23.31 48.29 2.72
C THR A 249 22.96 49.26 1.59
N GLY A 250 21.80 49.10 0.97
CA GLY A 250 21.24 50.06 0.02
C GLY A 250 19.76 50.32 0.30
N GLU A 251 19.37 51.60 0.26
CA GLU A 251 17.97 52.02 0.29
C GLU A 251 17.41 52.00 -1.14
N PHE A 252 16.18 51.50 -1.31
CA PHE A 252 15.43 51.59 -2.57
C PHE A 252 14.04 52.16 -2.33
N ASP A 253 13.51 52.89 -3.31
CA ASP A 253 12.14 53.41 -3.29
C ASP A 253 11.26 52.57 -4.26
N LEU A 254 10.18 52.00 -3.74
CA LEU A 254 9.18 51.21 -4.47
C LEU A 254 7.90 52.04 -4.63
N PHE A 255 7.49 52.30 -5.87
CA PHE A 255 6.27 53.07 -6.16
C PHE A 255 5.18 52.15 -6.71
N ILE A 256 4.02 52.13 -6.06
CA ILE A 256 2.89 51.28 -6.47
C ILE A 256 1.71 52.18 -6.88
N GLN A 257 1.31 52.13 -8.15
CA GLN A 257 0.10 52.78 -8.67
C GLN A 257 -0.97 51.77 -9.07
N PRO A 258 -2.26 52.11 -8.92
CA PRO A 258 -3.33 51.29 -9.44
C PRO A 258 -3.64 51.70 -10.89
N ASN A 259 -3.31 50.85 -11.87
CA ASN A 259 -4.28 50.30 -12.83
C ASN A 259 -3.64 49.52 -14.01
N ASN A 260 -4.31 48.41 -14.33
CA ASN A 260 -4.45 47.70 -15.60
C ASN A 260 -3.23 47.48 -16.51
N GLY A 261 -2.54 46.36 -16.26
CA GLY A 261 -1.80 45.63 -17.28
C GLY A 261 -0.28 45.71 -17.18
N SER A 262 0.31 44.64 -16.67
CA SER A 262 1.67 44.13 -16.95
C SER A 262 2.92 44.92 -16.46
N TYR A 263 3.71 44.21 -15.65
CA TYR A 263 5.12 44.38 -15.21
C TYR A 263 5.49 45.57 -14.29
N ALA A 264 6.16 45.24 -13.18
CA ALA A 264 6.95 46.17 -12.37
C ALA A 264 8.36 46.29 -12.94
N VAL A 265 8.84 47.52 -13.16
CA VAL A 265 10.21 47.83 -13.61
C VAL A 265 10.98 48.44 -12.44
N CYS A 266 12.10 47.84 -12.06
CA CYS A 266 13.04 48.41 -11.09
C CYS A 266 14.06 49.31 -11.80
N THR A 267 14.10 50.59 -11.45
CA THR A 267 15.14 51.53 -11.92
C THR A 267 15.90 52.07 -10.71
N ALA A 268 17.18 51.70 -10.57
CA ALA A 268 18.05 52.24 -9.52
C ALA A 268 18.66 53.58 -9.98
N LEU A 269 18.33 54.68 -9.31
CA LEU A 269 18.99 55.97 -9.49
C LEU A 269 19.40 56.53 -8.13
N CYS A 270 20.72 56.57 -7.89
CA CYS A 270 21.32 57.25 -6.75
C CYS A 270 21.43 58.76 -7.04
N SER A 271 20.86 59.62 -6.18
CA SER A 271 21.41 60.97 -5.91
C SER A 271 20.72 61.63 -4.72
N HIS A 272 21.51 62.03 -3.72
CA HIS A 272 21.11 62.94 -2.63
C HIS A 272 20.92 64.37 -3.15
N PRO A 273 20.01 65.17 -2.52
CA PRO A 273 20.51 66.16 -1.56
C PRO A 273 19.61 66.41 -0.34
N SER A 274 20.30 66.84 0.71
CA SER A 274 19.89 67.28 2.05
C SER A 274 19.03 68.55 2.08
N HIS A 275 18.03 68.63 2.97
CA HIS A 275 17.59 69.89 3.61
C HIS A 275 16.79 69.66 4.92
N HIS A 276 17.22 70.33 5.99
CA HIS A 276 16.49 70.64 7.24
C HIS A 276 15.41 71.73 6.97
N PRO A 277 14.30 71.84 7.75
CA PRO A 277 14.33 72.70 8.95
C PRO A 277 13.34 72.38 10.13
N SER A 278 13.72 72.95 11.29
CA SER A 278 12.97 73.44 12.49
C SER A 278 11.48 73.10 12.71
N SER A 279 11.08 72.50 13.85
CA SER A 279 10.82 73.08 15.20
C SER A 279 9.48 73.82 15.40
N SER A 280 8.59 73.24 16.22
CA SER A 280 7.85 73.94 17.30
C SER A 280 7.29 72.94 18.34
N SER A 281 7.23 73.38 19.59
CA SER A 281 7.17 72.61 20.85
C SER A 281 5.78 72.04 21.21
N PRO A 282 5.69 70.83 21.80
CA PRO A 282 4.49 70.35 22.51
C PRO A 282 4.58 70.58 24.03
N GLY A 283 3.42 70.67 24.68
CA GLY A 283 3.26 70.74 26.14
C GLY A 283 3.70 69.45 26.86
N PRO A 284 3.70 69.44 28.21
CA PRO A 284 4.27 68.36 28.99
C PRO A 284 3.54 67.03 28.71
N PRO A 285 4.25 65.99 28.24
CA PRO A 285 3.63 64.71 27.95
C PRO A 285 3.26 63.99 29.25
N PRO A 286 2.13 63.25 29.29
CA PRO A 286 1.87 62.32 30.37
C PRO A 286 3.02 61.30 30.44
N THR A 287 3.44 60.99 31.66
CA THR A 287 4.48 59.99 31.94
C THR A 287 4.20 58.72 31.14
N PRO A 288 5.12 58.25 30.27
CA PRO A 288 4.88 57.08 29.44
C PRO A 288 4.57 55.88 30.33
N GLU A 289 3.37 55.34 30.19
CA GLU A 289 2.98 54.11 30.87
C GLU A 289 3.88 52.98 30.36
N GLN A 290 4.57 52.32 31.28
CA GLN A 290 5.54 51.29 30.95
C GLN A 290 4.81 50.04 30.49
N LEU A 291 5.01 49.66 29.22
CA LEU A 291 4.37 48.50 28.62
C LEU A 291 5.23 47.24 28.81
N TYR A 292 4.57 46.09 28.84
CA TYR A 292 5.18 44.79 29.08
C TYR A 292 4.79 43.82 27.96
N SER A 293 5.64 42.81 27.72
CA SER A 293 5.35 41.67 26.83
C SER A 293 5.75 40.38 27.52
N CYS A 294 4.97 39.32 27.32
CA CYS A 294 5.27 38.03 27.91
C CYS A 294 6.56 37.46 27.32
N ASN A 295 7.54 37.14 28.17
CA ASN A 295 8.64 36.28 27.78
C ASN A 295 8.16 34.83 27.90
N TYR A 296 7.70 34.27 26.79
CA TYR A 296 7.13 32.92 26.73
C TYR A 296 8.11 31.80 27.10
N THR A 297 9.42 32.07 27.09
CA THR A 297 10.44 31.10 27.54
C THR A 297 10.51 31.05 29.07
N SER A 298 10.34 32.20 29.75
CA SER A 298 10.38 32.25 31.21
C SER A 298 9.00 32.27 31.88
N GLY A 299 7.92 32.47 31.11
CA GLY A 299 6.57 32.67 31.63
C GLY A 299 6.41 33.97 32.42
N GLN A 300 7.29 34.95 32.22
CA GLN A 300 7.28 36.22 32.96
C GLN A 300 7.19 37.43 32.04
N CYS A 301 6.50 38.47 32.50
CA CYS A 301 6.42 39.74 31.80
C CYS A 301 7.74 40.51 31.87
N ALA A 302 8.30 40.84 30.71
CA ALA A 302 9.43 41.75 30.58
C ALA A 302 8.96 43.10 30.04
N THR A 303 9.63 44.19 30.41
CA THR A 303 9.34 45.52 29.86
C THR A 303 9.59 45.54 28.36
N ALA A 304 8.59 45.96 27.60
CA ALA A 304 8.60 45.92 26.15
C ALA A 304 9.12 47.23 25.55
N THR A 305 9.61 47.16 24.31
CA THR A 305 10.14 48.32 23.59
C THR A 305 9.03 49.35 23.34
N VAL A 306 9.35 50.63 23.50
CA VAL A 306 8.39 51.75 23.41
C VAL A 306 7.48 51.62 22.18
N GLY A 307 6.16 51.53 22.43
CA GLY A 307 5.12 51.42 21.39
C GLY A 307 4.65 50.01 21.05
N LYS A 308 5.20 48.95 21.67
CA LYS A 308 4.68 47.58 21.57
C LYS A 308 4.62 46.98 22.98
N GLY A 309 3.46 46.46 23.35
CA GLY A 309 3.23 45.84 24.65
C GLY A 309 1.90 46.28 25.26
N GLU A 310 1.59 45.71 26.41
CA GLU A 310 0.35 45.92 27.13
C GLU A 310 0.63 46.27 28.60
N SER A 311 -0.42 46.55 29.36
CA SER A 311 -0.24 46.77 30.80
C SER A 311 0.33 45.53 31.47
N LYS A 312 1.11 45.72 32.55
CA LYS A 312 1.71 44.60 33.30
C LYS A 312 0.67 43.53 33.69
N ALA A 313 -0.52 43.95 34.11
CA ALA A 313 -1.59 43.05 34.51
C ALA A 313 -2.16 42.23 33.34
N ALA A 314 -2.29 42.83 32.16
CA ALA A 314 -2.74 42.12 30.96
C ALA A 314 -1.70 41.09 30.49
N CYS A 315 -0.42 41.48 30.51
CA CYS A 315 0.68 40.58 30.22
C CYS A 315 0.76 39.41 31.21
N GLU A 316 0.57 39.66 32.51
CA GLU A 316 0.62 38.61 33.54
C GLU A 316 -0.55 37.63 33.37
N GLN A 317 -1.71 38.12 32.93
CA GLN A 317 -2.87 37.29 32.61
C GLN A 317 -2.65 36.46 31.34
N GLU A 318 -2.00 37.01 30.31
CA GLU A 318 -1.64 36.30 29.08
C GLU A 318 -0.56 35.23 29.32
N CYS A 319 0.47 35.54 30.11
CA CYS A 319 1.53 34.58 30.48
C CYS A 319 1.01 33.37 31.28
N GLN A 320 -0.15 33.48 31.94
CA GLN A 320 -0.73 32.39 32.74
C GLN A 320 -1.69 31.47 31.97
N GLN A 321 -2.02 31.76 30.70
CA GLN A 321 -2.87 30.89 29.90
C GLN A 321 -2.06 29.71 29.34
N THR A 322 -2.06 28.58 30.05
CA THR A 322 -1.37 27.33 29.66
C THR A 322 -2.09 26.52 28.59
N ASN A 323 -2.88 27.15 27.71
CA ASN A 323 -3.60 26.43 26.66
C ASN A 323 -2.60 25.87 25.65
N THR A 324 -2.27 24.59 25.80
CA THR A 324 -1.41 23.85 24.89
C THR A 324 -2.12 23.74 23.55
N SER A 325 -1.68 24.57 22.63
CA SER A 325 -2.18 24.57 21.26
C SER A 325 -1.30 23.67 20.39
N TYR A 326 -1.90 23.07 19.37
CA TYR A 326 -1.26 22.17 18.42
C TYR A 326 -1.52 22.68 17.00
N MET A 327 -0.63 22.35 16.09
CA MET A 327 -0.78 22.60 14.67
C MET A 327 -0.49 21.29 13.95
N CYS A 328 -1.33 20.96 12.97
CA CYS A 328 -1.02 19.88 12.07
C CYS A 328 0.23 20.24 11.27
N ASN A 329 1.33 19.55 11.55
CA ASN A 329 2.48 19.61 10.68
C ASN A 329 2.16 18.69 9.50
N SER A 330 1.70 19.28 8.40
CA SER A 330 1.32 18.57 7.18
C SER A 330 2.47 17.77 6.55
N PHE A 331 3.72 18.08 6.89
CA PHE A 331 4.87 17.28 6.46
C PHE A 331 5.05 16.01 7.31
N LEU A 332 4.90 16.12 8.63
CA LEU A 332 5.02 14.99 9.54
C LEU A 332 3.73 14.18 9.70
N GLN A 333 2.60 14.70 9.19
CA GLN A 333 1.26 14.17 9.42
C GLN A 333 1.00 13.91 10.92
N LYS A 334 1.53 14.80 11.75
CA LYS A 334 1.46 14.74 13.21
C LYS A 334 1.16 16.11 13.78
N CYS A 335 0.41 16.10 14.87
CA CYS A 335 0.20 17.29 15.66
C CYS A 335 1.46 17.67 16.41
N VAL A 336 1.98 18.84 16.07
CA VAL A 336 3.14 19.41 16.76
C VAL A 336 2.62 20.41 17.77
N LYS A 337 3.02 20.22 19.02
CA LYS A 337 2.69 21.16 20.10
C LYS A 337 3.33 22.51 19.80
N LEU A 338 2.51 23.55 19.73
CA LEU A 338 2.97 24.92 19.53
C LEU A 338 3.55 25.49 20.83
N PRO A 339 4.54 26.40 20.74
CA PRO A 339 4.97 27.20 21.87
C PRO A 339 3.79 27.93 22.54
N PRO A 340 3.82 28.13 23.87
CA PRO A 340 2.82 28.92 24.59
C PRO A 340 2.62 30.30 23.97
N GLY A 341 1.38 30.77 23.86
CA GLY A 341 1.02 32.06 23.28
C GLY A 341 0.70 32.05 21.78
N ILE A 342 0.99 30.96 21.05
CA ILE A 342 0.53 30.79 19.67
C ILE A 342 -0.84 30.10 19.66
N LYS A 343 -1.85 30.78 19.12
CA LYS A 343 -3.17 30.16 18.88
C LYS A 343 -3.03 29.01 17.90
N GLY A 344 -3.44 27.83 18.33
CA GLY A 344 -3.64 26.66 17.47
C GLY A 344 -4.83 25.86 17.97
N GLU A 345 -4.94 24.65 17.47
CA GLU A 345 -6.05 23.75 17.77
C GLU A 345 -5.77 22.96 19.05
N THR A 346 -6.80 22.39 19.66
CA THR A 346 -6.57 21.34 20.67
C THR A 346 -5.90 20.13 20.01
N LEU A 347 -5.24 19.25 20.78
CA LEU A 347 -4.64 18.04 20.22
C LEU A 347 -5.67 17.21 19.43
N ALA A 348 -6.89 17.06 19.95
CA ALA A 348 -7.96 16.30 19.31
C ALA A 348 -8.44 16.95 18.00
N GLU A 349 -8.60 18.28 17.98
CA GLU A 349 -8.96 19.01 16.75
C GLU A 349 -7.84 18.94 15.72
N CYS A 350 -6.60 19.12 16.16
CA CYS A 350 -5.43 18.97 15.31
C CYS A 350 -5.34 17.56 14.73
N GLU A 351 -5.56 16.50 15.53
CA GLU A 351 -5.51 15.11 15.06
C GLU A 351 -6.61 14.83 14.04
N LEU A 352 -7.77 15.48 14.19
CA LEU A 352 -8.87 15.40 13.22
C LEU A 352 -8.53 16.09 11.89
N VAL A 353 -7.79 17.20 11.95
CA VAL A 353 -7.34 17.97 10.78
C VAL A 353 -6.11 17.32 10.11
N CYS A 354 -5.25 16.67 10.89
CA CYS A 354 -4.02 16.06 10.43
C CYS A 354 -4.17 14.64 9.87
N GLN A 355 -5.38 14.08 9.92
CA GLN A 355 -5.69 12.89 9.13
C GLN A 355 -5.97 13.30 7.69
N VAL A 356 -5.02 13.05 6.78
CA VAL A 356 -5.28 13.17 5.34
C VAL A 356 -6.48 12.29 5.01
N LYS A 357 -7.60 12.91 4.65
CA LYS A 357 -8.77 12.16 4.22
C LYS A 357 -8.42 11.50 2.89
N PRO A 358 -8.45 10.16 2.80
CA PRO A 358 -8.26 9.50 1.53
C PRO A 358 -9.32 9.98 0.55
N VAL A 359 -8.92 10.26 -0.69
CA VAL A 359 -9.85 10.63 -1.75
C VAL A 359 -10.27 9.37 -2.51
N PRO A 360 -11.50 9.32 -3.06
CA PRO A 360 -11.95 8.15 -3.83
C PRO A 360 -11.08 7.87 -5.06
N GLY A 361 -10.87 6.58 -5.35
CA GLY A 361 -10.14 6.09 -6.51
C GLY A 361 -8.69 5.71 -6.19
N PRO A 362 -8.05 4.88 -7.05
CA PRO A 362 -6.64 4.53 -6.93
C PRO A 362 -5.75 5.69 -7.44
N PRO A 363 -4.45 5.68 -7.13
CA PRO A 363 -3.50 6.52 -7.84
C PRO A 363 -3.49 6.25 -9.36
N SER A 364 -3.21 7.28 -10.17
CA SER A 364 -3.38 7.26 -11.63
C SER A 364 -2.51 6.24 -12.38
N GLY A 365 -1.47 5.68 -11.74
CA GLY A 365 -0.57 4.69 -12.32
C GLY A 365 -0.95 3.22 -12.13
N ILE A 366 -1.87 2.88 -11.20
CA ILE A 366 -2.08 1.48 -10.77
C ILE A 366 -3.40 0.87 -11.25
N SER A 367 -4.24 1.60 -11.97
CA SER A 367 -5.48 1.05 -12.55
C SER A 367 -5.20 -0.02 -13.60
N GLY A 368 -5.94 -1.13 -13.57
CA GLY A 368 -5.84 -2.22 -14.54
C GLY A 368 -6.12 -3.60 -13.95
N LEU A 369 -6.00 -4.61 -14.82
CA LEU A 369 -6.00 -6.01 -14.41
C LEU A 369 -4.56 -6.52 -14.35
N TYR A 370 -4.18 -6.96 -13.17
CA TYR A 370 -2.88 -7.50 -12.84
C TYR A 370 -2.99 -8.96 -12.45
N ARG A 371 -1.93 -9.68 -12.74
CA ARG A 371 -1.67 -11.02 -12.24
C ARG A 371 -0.32 -11.05 -11.58
N GLY A 372 -0.23 -11.62 -10.40
CA GLY A 372 0.98 -11.58 -9.62
C GLY A 372 1.20 -12.79 -8.75
N ILE A 373 2.34 -12.77 -8.07
CA ILE A 373 2.73 -13.75 -7.07
C ILE A 373 3.04 -13.02 -5.77
N GLN A 374 2.90 -13.73 -4.64
CA GLN A 374 3.43 -13.28 -3.37
C GLN A 374 4.95 -13.51 -3.34
N THR A 375 5.71 -12.49 -2.94
CA THR A 375 7.18 -12.51 -2.87
C THR A 375 7.74 -12.35 -1.45
N SER A 376 6.91 -12.13 -0.43
CA SER A 376 7.34 -12.01 0.98
C SER A 376 7.21 -13.33 1.78
N ASN A 377 8.09 -13.47 2.79
CA ASN A 377 8.16 -14.51 3.84
C ASN A 377 7.83 -15.96 3.39
N ASP A 378 8.88 -16.78 3.34
CA ASP A 378 8.85 -18.22 3.00
C ASP A 378 8.30 -18.57 1.60
N TYR A 379 8.11 -17.60 0.71
CA TYR A 379 7.62 -17.81 -0.66
C TYR A 379 6.35 -18.68 -0.67
N VAL A 380 5.27 -18.17 -0.06
CA VAL A 380 3.98 -18.86 -0.14
C VAL A 380 3.56 -18.97 -1.60
N THR A 381 3.46 -20.20 -2.08
CA THR A 381 3.09 -20.50 -3.47
C THR A 381 1.64 -20.12 -3.73
N GLY A 382 1.40 -19.13 -4.60
CA GLY A 382 0.05 -18.73 -5.00
C GLY A 382 0.03 -17.71 -6.14
N GLU A 383 -0.93 -17.86 -7.05
CA GLU A 383 -1.25 -16.89 -8.11
C GLU A 383 -2.36 -15.97 -7.62
N PHE A 384 -2.14 -14.67 -7.76
CA PHE A 384 -3.05 -13.62 -7.34
C PHE A 384 -3.53 -12.84 -8.56
N ASP A 385 -4.84 -12.55 -8.61
CA ASP A 385 -5.36 -11.58 -9.56
C ASP A 385 -5.75 -10.31 -8.80
N LEU A 386 -5.37 -9.16 -9.33
CA LEU A 386 -5.68 -7.87 -8.78
C LEU A 386 -6.29 -7.01 -9.88
N PHE A 387 -7.57 -6.68 -9.77
CA PHE A 387 -8.24 -5.72 -10.63
C PHE A 387 -8.48 -4.44 -9.87
N ILE A 388 -8.06 -3.31 -10.44
CA ILE A 388 -8.21 -1.99 -9.86
C ILE A 388 -8.82 -1.05 -10.91
N ASN A 389 -9.87 -0.33 -10.53
CA ASN A 389 -10.37 0.85 -11.24
C ASN A 389 -10.78 1.94 -10.25
N ASP A 390 -11.37 3.04 -10.72
CA ASP A 390 -11.76 4.20 -9.91
C ASP A 390 -12.75 3.90 -8.77
N THR A 391 -13.44 2.77 -8.83
CA THR A 391 -14.56 2.44 -7.94
C THR A 391 -14.42 1.13 -7.19
N ILE A 392 -13.62 0.19 -7.72
CA ILE A 392 -13.53 -1.16 -7.18
C ILE A 392 -12.11 -1.70 -7.26
N VAL A 393 -11.74 -2.41 -6.20
CA VAL A 393 -10.60 -3.33 -6.15
C VAL A 393 -11.16 -4.72 -5.97
N ILE A 394 -10.71 -5.66 -6.81
CA ILE A 394 -11.00 -7.08 -6.67
C ILE A 394 -9.66 -7.79 -6.55
N PHE A 395 -9.43 -8.42 -5.41
CA PHE A 395 -8.21 -9.16 -5.12
C PHE A 395 -8.55 -10.64 -4.87
N ILE A 396 -8.05 -11.53 -5.73
CA ILE A 396 -8.34 -12.97 -5.70
C ILE A 396 -7.05 -13.71 -5.44
N GLY A 397 -7.01 -14.54 -4.40
CA GLY A 397 -5.83 -15.35 -4.10
C GLY A 397 -5.98 -16.27 -2.89
N HIS A 398 -4.90 -16.97 -2.56
CA HIS A 398 -4.78 -17.74 -1.33
C HIS A 398 -4.23 -16.85 -0.22
N PHE A 399 -5.03 -16.61 0.82
CA PHE A 399 -4.62 -15.84 1.98
C PHE A 399 -4.10 -16.77 3.07
N GLN A 400 -3.15 -16.31 3.89
CA GLN A 400 -2.57 -17.11 4.97
C GLN A 400 -3.66 -17.75 5.84
N GLY A 401 -3.56 -19.07 6.05
CA GLY A 401 -4.54 -19.86 6.79
C GLY A 401 -5.73 -20.39 5.98
N SER A 402 -5.87 -20.01 4.71
CA SER A 402 -6.92 -20.52 3.82
C SER A 402 -6.38 -21.39 2.69
N SER A 403 -6.79 -22.66 2.66
CA SER A 403 -6.53 -23.55 1.51
C SER A 403 -7.42 -23.23 0.30
N SER A 404 -8.48 -22.44 0.47
CA SER A 404 -9.37 -21.98 -0.59
C SER A 404 -8.95 -20.61 -1.14
N LEU A 405 -9.18 -20.39 -2.42
CA LEU A 405 -9.18 -19.06 -3.02
C LEU A 405 -10.22 -18.19 -2.31
N ALA A 406 -9.82 -17.05 -1.79
CA ALA A 406 -10.75 -16.02 -1.32
C ALA A 406 -10.75 -14.84 -2.29
N THR A 407 -11.84 -14.08 -2.26
CA THR A 407 -11.99 -12.84 -3.01
C THR A 407 -12.25 -11.71 -2.03
N ILE A 408 -11.42 -10.69 -2.11
CA ILE A 408 -11.60 -9.41 -1.42
C ILE A 408 -12.14 -8.44 -2.47
N ILE A 409 -13.29 -7.85 -2.17
CA ILE A 409 -13.85 -6.74 -2.95
C ILE A 409 -13.81 -5.52 -2.06
N GLY A 410 -13.20 -4.44 -2.54
CA GLY A 410 -13.11 -3.20 -1.80
C GLY A 410 -13.24 -1.97 -2.68
N LYS A 411 -13.31 -0.82 -2.02
CA LYS A 411 -13.29 0.49 -2.67
C LYS A 411 -11.88 1.07 -2.57
N PRO A 412 -11.24 1.45 -3.69
CA PRO A 412 -9.94 2.09 -3.66
C PRO A 412 -10.09 3.54 -3.21
N LEU A 413 -9.16 3.95 -2.36
CA LEU A 413 -8.92 5.33 -1.95
C LEU A 413 -7.43 5.60 -2.10
N HIS A 414 -7.04 6.84 -2.38
CA HIS A 414 -5.64 7.23 -2.40
C HIS A 414 -5.40 8.44 -1.50
N ILE A 415 -4.16 8.60 -1.05
CA ILE A 415 -3.73 9.76 -0.28
C ILE A 415 -3.04 10.72 -1.25
N PRO A 416 -3.58 11.92 -1.53
CA PRO A 416 -3.02 12.84 -2.53
C PRO A 416 -1.61 13.34 -2.24
N GLN A 417 -1.08 13.06 -1.05
CA GLN A 417 0.20 13.57 -0.54
C GLN A 417 1.20 12.47 -0.16
N SER A 418 0.81 11.20 -0.16
CA SER A 418 1.78 10.10 -0.08
C SER A 418 2.50 10.02 -1.42
N SER A 419 3.74 9.51 -1.47
CA SER A 419 4.35 9.05 -2.73
C SER A 419 3.28 8.37 -3.59
N ASP A 420 3.17 8.72 -4.88
CA ASP A 420 2.00 8.55 -5.77
C ASP A 420 1.44 7.12 -5.95
N LEU A 421 1.76 6.21 -5.05
CA LEU A 421 1.51 4.78 -5.10
C LEU A 421 1.01 4.22 -3.75
N GLU A 422 0.74 5.05 -2.72
CA GLU A 422 -0.05 4.60 -1.55
C GLU A 422 -1.53 4.54 -1.94
N MET A 423 -2.14 3.39 -1.68
CA MET A 423 -3.57 3.15 -1.88
C MET A 423 -4.14 2.46 -0.64
N TRP A 424 -5.34 2.87 -0.25
CA TRP A 424 -6.13 2.21 0.79
C TRP A 424 -7.30 1.49 0.13
N ILE A 425 -7.62 0.30 0.60
CA ILE A 425 -8.73 -0.51 0.11
C ILE A 425 -9.70 -0.68 1.27
N GLU A 426 -10.84 0.01 1.23
CA GLU A 426 -11.95 -0.25 2.15
C GLU A 426 -12.62 -1.56 1.75
N VAL A 427 -12.42 -2.62 2.53
CA VAL A 427 -12.94 -3.95 2.19
C VAL A 427 -14.45 -3.99 2.39
N GLN A 428 -15.18 -4.17 1.29
CA GLN A 428 -16.63 -4.26 1.27
C GLN A 428 -17.14 -5.70 1.46
N SER A 429 -16.39 -6.69 0.95
CA SER A 429 -16.69 -8.11 1.14
C SER A 429 -15.44 -8.98 1.07
N GLY A 430 -15.53 -10.19 1.63
CA GLY A 430 -14.41 -11.12 1.77
C GLY A 430 -13.73 -11.06 3.14
N PRO A 431 -12.58 -11.73 3.31
CA PRO A 431 -11.77 -11.64 4.52
C PRO A 431 -11.42 -10.18 4.84
N GLY A 432 -11.73 -9.74 6.06
CA GLY A 432 -11.49 -8.35 6.50
C GLY A 432 -12.57 -7.34 6.13
N ALA A 433 -13.78 -7.76 5.75
CA ALA A 433 -14.90 -6.86 5.49
C ALA A 433 -15.14 -5.84 6.63
N GLY A 434 -15.31 -4.57 6.27
CA GLY A 434 -15.42 -3.44 7.20
C GLY A 434 -14.07 -2.86 7.66
N GLN A 435 -12.95 -3.45 7.26
CA GLN A 435 -11.60 -2.97 7.58
C GLN A 435 -10.92 -2.37 6.33
N THR A 436 -9.79 -1.69 6.55
CA THR A 436 -8.98 -1.10 5.49
C THR A 436 -7.70 -1.89 5.31
N ILE A 437 -7.37 -2.26 4.08
CA ILE A 437 -6.04 -2.74 3.70
C ILE A 437 -5.25 -1.54 3.18
N LYS A 438 -4.05 -1.31 3.71
CA LYS A 438 -3.18 -0.21 3.30
C LYS A 438 -2.04 -0.75 2.48
N THR A 439 -1.78 -0.12 1.34
CA THR A 439 -0.79 -0.59 0.37
C THR A 439 0.16 0.52 -0.03
N ILE A 440 1.41 0.17 -0.28
CA ILE A 440 2.35 0.99 -1.04
C ILE A 440 2.76 0.20 -2.28
N SER A 441 2.77 0.86 -3.43
CA SER A 441 3.18 0.25 -4.69
C SER A 441 4.45 0.91 -5.22
N ASP A 442 5.13 0.19 -6.11
CA ASP A 442 6.21 0.67 -6.94
C ASP A 442 5.93 0.24 -8.38
N THR A 443 5.68 1.21 -9.25
CA THR A 443 5.46 1.03 -10.69
C THR A 443 6.65 1.51 -11.52
N THR A 444 7.78 1.83 -10.88
CA THR A 444 8.98 2.31 -11.58
C THR A 444 9.70 1.20 -12.36
N GLY A 445 9.21 -0.05 -12.25
CA GLY A 445 9.65 -1.19 -13.05
C GLY A 445 9.58 -0.91 -14.55
N SER A 446 10.62 -1.34 -15.29
CA SER A 446 10.66 -1.26 -16.75
C SER A 446 9.49 -2.04 -17.30
N ASN A 447 8.62 -1.35 -18.02
CA ASN A 447 7.65 -2.00 -18.88
C ASN A 447 8.39 -2.90 -19.87
N GLY A 448 8.08 -4.20 -19.86
CA GLY A 448 8.43 -5.10 -20.95
C GLY A 448 7.70 -4.71 -22.23
N PRO A 449 8.09 -5.29 -23.38
CA PRO A 449 7.41 -5.04 -24.66
C PRO A 449 5.90 -5.33 -24.62
N GLU A 450 5.46 -6.29 -23.81
CA GLU A 450 4.06 -6.75 -23.75
C GLU A 450 3.40 -6.52 -22.38
N THR A 451 4.19 -6.25 -21.32
CA THR A 451 3.70 -6.17 -19.93
C THR A 451 4.28 -4.99 -19.15
N SER A 452 3.48 -4.41 -18.25
CA SER A 452 3.92 -3.48 -17.21
C SER A 452 3.97 -4.19 -15.87
N PHE A 453 4.93 -3.84 -15.02
CA PHE A 453 5.11 -4.47 -13.72
C PHE A 453 4.81 -3.50 -12.57
N MET A 454 4.31 -4.04 -11.46
CA MET A 454 4.07 -3.31 -10.23
C MET A 454 4.45 -4.21 -9.05
N THR A 455 5.24 -3.71 -8.11
CA THR A 455 5.44 -4.39 -6.83
C THR A 455 4.60 -3.69 -5.78
N THR A 456 3.80 -4.44 -5.01
CA THR A 456 2.91 -3.86 -4.00
C THR A 456 3.12 -4.54 -2.66
N ALA A 457 3.44 -3.76 -1.62
CA ALA A 457 3.33 -4.21 -0.24
C ALA A 457 1.93 -3.90 0.29
N MET A 458 1.30 -4.88 0.94
CA MET A 458 -0.04 -4.79 1.51
C MET A 458 0.02 -5.15 3.00
N SER A 459 -0.66 -4.36 3.83
CA SER A 459 -0.90 -4.72 5.23
C SER A 459 -1.93 -5.84 5.36
N ALA A 460 -1.99 -6.51 6.51
CA ALA A 460 -3.22 -7.20 6.92
C ALA A 460 -4.41 -6.22 6.96
N PRO A 461 -5.67 -6.68 6.80
CA PRO A 461 -6.85 -5.86 7.06
C PRO A 461 -6.76 -5.20 8.45
N GLY A 462 -6.97 -3.89 8.52
CA GLY A 462 -6.83 -3.09 9.76
C GLY A 462 -5.38 -2.84 10.20
N GLY A 463 -4.39 -3.39 9.51
CA GLY A 463 -2.97 -3.24 9.82
C GLY A 463 -2.40 -1.85 9.54
N ALA A 464 -1.18 -1.63 10.01
CA ALA A 464 -0.44 -0.40 9.74
C ALA A 464 0.01 -0.34 8.26
N THR A 465 0.11 0.86 7.70
CA THR A 465 0.65 1.06 6.34
C THR A 465 2.09 0.53 6.31
N PRO A 466 2.46 -0.28 5.29
CA PRO A 466 3.86 -0.63 5.07
C PRO A 466 4.73 0.63 4.92
N THR A 467 5.89 0.67 5.57
CA THR A 467 6.78 1.85 5.51
C THR A 467 7.70 1.84 4.29
N SER A 468 8.00 0.66 3.73
CA SER A 468 8.69 0.46 2.46
C SER A 468 8.47 -0.98 1.96
N LEU A 469 8.75 -1.25 0.69
CA LEU A 469 8.73 -2.62 0.16
C LEU A 469 9.70 -3.53 0.93
N SER A 470 10.89 -3.01 1.27
CA SER A 470 11.91 -3.75 2.01
C SER A 470 11.51 -4.06 3.44
N SER A 471 10.84 -3.13 4.15
CA SER A 471 10.37 -3.39 5.51
C SER A 471 9.24 -4.42 5.51
N ALA A 472 8.33 -4.35 4.53
CA ALA A 472 7.25 -5.32 4.38
C ALA A 472 7.75 -6.75 4.15
N MET A 473 8.86 -6.93 3.40
CA MET A 473 9.47 -8.24 3.23
C MET A 473 10.08 -8.80 4.52
N ALA A 474 10.43 -7.95 5.49
CA ALA A 474 11.06 -8.35 6.74
C ALA A 474 10.06 -8.66 7.87
N THR A 475 8.78 -8.37 7.68
CA THR A 475 7.75 -8.46 8.73
C THR A 475 6.66 -9.47 8.36
N ASN A 476 6.18 -10.25 9.33
CA ASN A 476 5.19 -11.32 9.08
C ASN A 476 3.75 -10.81 8.91
N ASP A 477 3.47 -9.55 9.25
CA ASP A 477 2.15 -8.91 9.20
C ASP A 477 1.89 -8.12 7.90
N GLN A 478 2.87 -8.11 7.00
CA GLN A 478 2.80 -7.45 5.70
C GLN A 478 3.16 -8.45 4.60
N VAL A 479 2.56 -8.26 3.43
CA VAL A 479 2.75 -9.15 2.29
C VAL A 479 3.17 -8.34 1.09
N VAL A 480 4.23 -8.78 0.40
CA VAL A 480 4.70 -8.17 -0.84
C VAL A 480 4.29 -9.03 -2.02
N PHE A 481 3.79 -8.38 -3.06
CA PHE A 481 3.36 -9.00 -4.29
C PHE A 481 4.11 -8.40 -5.48
N GLY A 482 4.53 -9.24 -6.42
CA GLY A 482 4.99 -8.82 -7.74
C GLY A 482 3.87 -9.06 -8.75
N PHE A 483 3.36 -7.99 -9.35
CA PHE A 483 2.27 -7.99 -10.33
C PHE A 483 2.77 -7.64 -11.73
N ALA A 484 2.17 -8.27 -12.74
CA ALA A 484 2.28 -7.92 -14.15
C ALA A 484 0.90 -7.55 -14.70
N LYS A 485 0.84 -6.60 -15.63
CA LYS A 485 -0.36 -6.18 -16.38
C LYS A 485 -0.03 -6.16 -17.87
N CYS A 486 -0.94 -6.62 -18.72
CA CYS A 486 -0.75 -6.58 -20.17
C CYS A 486 -0.85 -5.14 -20.71
N LEU A 487 0.07 -4.77 -21.61
CA LEU A 487 0.09 -3.45 -22.28
C LEU A 487 -0.66 -3.44 -23.61
N ASP A 488 -0.77 -4.58 -24.29
CA ASP A 488 -1.36 -4.69 -25.61
C ASP A 488 -2.36 -5.86 -25.73
N VAL A 489 -2.83 -6.15 -26.94
CA VAL A 489 -3.78 -7.23 -27.24
C VAL A 489 -3.14 -8.62 -27.32
N ASN A 490 -1.81 -8.71 -27.37
CA ASN A 490 -1.09 -9.98 -27.49
C ASN A 490 -0.94 -10.66 -26.13
N CYS A 491 -0.91 -9.86 -25.05
CA CYS A 491 -1.06 -10.32 -23.68
C CYS A 491 -2.51 -10.11 -23.22
N ASN A 492 -3.15 -11.13 -22.64
CA ASN A 492 -4.48 -10.97 -22.07
C ASN A 492 -4.60 -11.73 -20.73
N PHE A 493 -4.75 -10.97 -19.64
CA PHE A 493 -5.19 -11.53 -18.37
C PHE A 493 -6.72 -11.49 -18.31
N THR A 494 -7.32 -12.56 -17.80
CA THR A 494 -8.75 -12.60 -17.48
C THR A 494 -8.92 -12.93 -16.01
N LEU A 495 -9.84 -12.23 -15.34
CA LEU A 495 -10.18 -12.54 -13.95
C LEU A 495 -10.74 -13.96 -13.86
N ARG A 496 -10.31 -14.70 -12.83
CA ARG A 496 -10.90 -16.00 -12.52
C ARG A 496 -12.39 -15.84 -12.19
N GLY A 497 -13.26 -16.45 -13.00
CA GLY A 497 -14.72 -16.47 -12.76
C GLY A 497 -15.57 -15.69 -13.77
N ASP A 498 -15.28 -15.85 -15.08
CA ASP A 498 -15.81 -15.22 -16.31
C ASP A 498 -17.32 -14.89 -16.45
N GLN A 499 -18.16 -15.03 -15.43
CA GLN A 499 -19.59 -14.72 -15.50
C GLN A 499 -19.92 -13.23 -15.25
N PHE A 500 -19.02 -12.41 -14.68
CA PHE A 500 -19.45 -11.11 -14.13
C PHE A 500 -19.14 -9.85 -14.95
N PHE A 501 -18.13 -9.79 -15.83
CA PHE A 501 -17.78 -8.52 -16.48
C PHE A 501 -17.15 -8.67 -17.88
N GLN A 502 -17.98 -8.62 -18.94
CA GLN A 502 -17.51 -8.30 -20.29
C GLN A 502 -18.04 -6.93 -20.74
N LYS A 503 -17.24 -5.87 -20.52
CA LYS A 503 -17.38 -4.60 -21.27
C LYS A 503 -15.98 -4.05 -21.58
N LYS A 504 -15.59 -4.16 -22.86
CA LYS A 504 -14.28 -3.71 -23.40
C LYS A 504 -14.12 -2.18 -23.27
N ILE A 505 -12.93 -1.73 -22.90
CA ILE A 505 -12.49 -0.32 -22.93
C ILE A 505 -11.37 -0.21 -23.97
N HIS A 506 -11.39 0.84 -24.81
CA HIS A 506 -10.40 1.12 -25.86
C HIS A 506 -9.80 2.52 -25.61
N VAL A 507 -8.47 2.66 -25.63
CA VAL A 507 -7.75 3.92 -25.39
C VAL A 507 -6.86 4.26 -26.61
N PRO A 508 -6.90 5.48 -27.18
CA PRO A 508 -6.06 5.87 -28.32
C PRO A 508 -4.78 6.63 -27.90
N THR A 509 -3.69 6.49 -28.67
CA THR A 509 -2.35 7.08 -28.48
C THR A 509 -2.06 8.25 -29.43
N VAL A 510 -1.47 9.35 -28.93
CA VAL A 510 -0.86 10.48 -29.68
C VAL A 510 0.61 10.64 -29.26
N ALA A 511 1.49 11.11 -30.15
CA ALA A 511 2.91 11.31 -29.89
C ALA A 511 3.16 12.60 -29.10
N ASP A 512 3.90 12.47 -27.99
CA ASP A 512 3.89 13.39 -26.86
C ASP A 512 5.26 14.02 -26.60
N VAL A 513 5.32 15.35 -26.54
CA VAL A 513 6.52 16.14 -26.23
C VAL A 513 6.42 16.59 -24.77
N ASP A 514 7.41 16.28 -23.94
CA ASP A 514 7.43 16.70 -22.53
C ASP A 514 7.58 18.22 -22.38
N HIS A 515 6.45 18.89 -22.16
CA HIS A 515 6.36 20.32 -21.93
C HIS A 515 7.07 20.80 -20.66
N CYS A 516 7.45 19.90 -19.74
CA CYS A 516 8.19 20.27 -18.53
C CYS A 516 9.68 20.45 -18.79
N SER A 517 10.21 19.88 -19.87
CA SER A 517 11.64 19.95 -20.19
C SER A 517 12.16 21.39 -20.38
N GLN A 518 11.28 22.33 -20.74
CA GLN A 518 11.61 23.76 -20.88
C GLN A 518 11.88 24.46 -19.54
N TYR A 519 11.50 23.86 -18.40
CA TYR A 519 11.73 24.37 -17.04
C TYR A 519 12.90 23.63 -16.35
N GLY A 520 13.77 23.01 -17.13
CA GLY A 520 14.87 22.17 -16.66
C GLY A 520 16.05 22.91 -16.03
N ASP A 521 16.05 24.23 -16.01
CA ASP A 521 17.19 25.05 -15.56
C ASP A 521 17.40 24.99 -14.04
N SER A 522 16.32 24.79 -13.27
CA SER A 522 16.41 24.60 -11.82
C SER A 522 15.19 23.86 -11.27
N CYS A 523 15.38 23.17 -10.16
CA CYS A 523 14.29 22.51 -9.46
C CYS A 523 13.16 23.48 -9.09
N THR A 524 13.49 24.68 -8.59
CA THR A 524 12.47 25.66 -8.18
C THR A 524 11.60 26.12 -9.35
N ASP A 525 12.20 26.30 -10.52
CA ASP A 525 11.47 26.70 -11.74
C ASP A 525 10.59 25.56 -12.26
N CYS A 526 11.12 24.33 -12.26
CA CYS A 526 10.37 23.14 -12.61
C CYS A 526 9.12 22.95 -11.75
N LEU A 527 9.26 23.04 -10.43
CA LEU A 527 8.18 22.83 -9.47
C LEU A 527 7.20 24.01 -9.38
N ALA A 528 7.52 25.15 -9.98
CA ALA A 528 6.58 26.26 -10.10
C ALA A 528 5.47 25.99 -11.14
N HIS A 529 5.63 24.95 -11.97
CA HIS A 529 4.71 24.61 -13.05
C HIS A 529 3.84 23.41 -12.68
N GLU A 530 2.54 23.57 -12.86
CA GLU A 530 1.56 22.50 -12.63
C GLU A 530 1.87 21.32 -13.54
N TYR A 531 1.81 20.10 -13.00
CA TYR A 531 2.11 18.84 -13.69
C TYR A 531 3.59 18.57 -14.00
N CYS A 532 4.52 19.40 -13.54
CA CYS A 532 5.96 19.18 -13.64
C CYS A 532 6.58 18.72 -12.31
N GLY A 533 7.60 17.86 -12.40
CA GLY A 533 8.36 17.40 -11.25
C GLY A 533 9.84 17.25 -11.59
N TRP A 534 10.66 17.33 -10.55
CA TRP A 534 12.10 17.36 -10.62
C TRP A 534 12.71 16.03 -10.21
N CYS A 535 13.48 15.43 -11.11
CA CYS A 535 14.33 14.28 -10.85
C CYS A 535 15.71 14.74 -10.40
N SER A 536 16.27 14.12 -9.36
CA SER A 536 17.61 14.44 -8.85
C SER A 536 18.76 14.12 -9.80
N VAL A 537 18.45 13.57 -10.98
CA VAL A 537 19.34 13.31 -12.13
C VAL A 537 18.54 13.51 -13.43
N ASP A 538 19.19 13.60 -14.58
CA ASP A 538 18.48 13.70 -15.87
C ASP A 538 17.57 12.48 -16.11
N VAL A 539 16.31 12.73 -16.51
CA VAL A 539 15.37 11.66 -16.82
C VAL A 539 15.76 10.93 -18.11
N THR A 540 15.27 9.71 -18.28
CA THR A 540 15.41 8.96 -19.53
C THR A 540 14.04 8.64 -20.08
N TYR A 541 13.73 9.13 -21.28
CA TYR A 541 12.44 8.85 -21.93
C TYR A 541 12.38 7.42 -22.48
N LYS A 542 11.17 6.97 -22.81
CA LYS A 542 10.91 5.61 -23.35
C LYS A 542 11.74 5.25 -24.59
N ASP A 543 12.10 6.22 -25.42
CA ASP A 543 12.94 6.01 -26.60
C ASP A 543 14.46 5.94 -26.28
N GLY A 544 14.81 6.02 -25.00
CA GLY A 544 16.19 6.03 -24.51
C GLY A 544 16.87 7.39 -24.56
N SER A 545 16.20 8.43 -25.08
CA SER A 545 16.75 9.79 -25.07
C SER A 545 16.82 10.34 -23.65
N LYS A 546 17.84 11.17 -23.38
CA LYS A 546 17.98 11.87 -22.11
C LYS A 546 17.15 13.15 -22.13
N GLY A 547 16.31 13.32 -21.12
CA GLY A 547 15.61 14.56 -20.83
C GLY A 547 16.40 15.43 -19.86
N THR A 548 15.83 16.58 -19.49
CA THR A 548 16.36 17.37 -18.38
C THR A 548 15.95 16.73 -17.04
N GLN A 549 16.37 17.33 -15.94
CA GLN A 549 15.88 16.94 -14.61
C GLN A 549 14.39 17.28 -14.41
N CYS A 550 13.77 18.11 -15.25
CA CYS A 550 12.35 18.46 -15.14
C CYS A 550 11.50 17.67 -16.15
N ALA A 551 10.54 16.91 -15.65
CA ALA A 551 9.67 16.06 -16.47
C ALA A 551 8.22 16.04 -15.97
N GLY A 552 7.25 15.78 -16.83
CA GLY A 552 5.82 15.88 -16.49
C GLY A 552 5.15 14.58 -16.01
N PHE A 553 4.48 14.59 -14.86
CA PHE A 553 4.00 13.36 -14.17
C PHE A 553 2.54 12.96 -14.43
N ASN A 554 1.76 13.75 -15.17
CA ASN A 554 0.37 13.44 -15.50
C ASN A 554 0.16 13.44 -17.02
N GLY A 555 -0.22 12.29 -17.58
CA GLY A 555 -0.52 12.11 -19.02
C GLY A 555 -1.68 12.96 -19.57
N GLY A 556 -2.14 13.99 -18.85
CA GLY A 556 -3.14 14.95 -19.28
C GLY A 556 -2.62 16.02 -20.25
N ASN A 557 -1.30 16.25 -20.29
CA ASN A 557 -0.67 17.25 -21.17
C ASN A 557 0.31 16.67 -22.17
N GLY A 558 0.26 15.35 -22.35
CA GLY A 558 1.08 14.73 -23.34
C GLY A 558 2.57 14.67 -23.00
N SER A 559 2.93 14.39 -21.74
CA SER A 559 4.31 14.10 -21.38
C SER A 559 4.66 12.65 -21.73
N SER A 560 5.76 12.47 -22.47
CA SER A 560 6.30 11.16 -22.79
C SER A 560 6.68 10.45 -21.49
N ALA A 561 6.33 9.16 -21.35
CA ALA A 561 6.75 8.37 -20.19
C ALA A 561 8.29 8.42 -20.03
N PHE A 562 8.75 8.74 -18.82
CA PHE A 562 10.17 8.88 -18.48
C PHE A 562 10.52 8.03 -17.24
N VAL A 563 11.81 7.75 -17.07
CA VAL A 563 12.40 7.07 -15.91
C VAL A 563 13.33 8.04 -15.20
N CYS A 564 13.08 8.25 -13.91
CA CYS A 564 13.98 8.97 -13.01
C CYS A 564 14.83 7.96 -12.22
N ALA A 565 16.13 7.90 -12.49
CA ALA A 565 17.04 6.99 -11.76
C ALA A 565 17.45 7.54 -10.36
N GLY A 566 16.96 8.72 -10.00
CA GLY A 566 17.16 9.38 -8.71
C GLY A 566 15.83 9.58 -7.97
N ARG A 567 15.79 10.55 -7.06
CA ARG A 567 14.54 10.94 -6.39
C ARG A 567 13.77 11.88 -7.32
N TYR A 568 12.53 11.51 -7.65
CA TYR A 568 11.59 12.42 -8.29
C TYR A 568 10.77 13.14 -7.22
N SER A 569 10.62 14.46 -7.33
CA SER A 569 9.88 15.30 -6.39
C SER A 569 8.98 16.24 -7.18
N THR A 570 7.73 16.40 -6.76
CA THR A 570 6.76 17.35 -7.34
C THR A 570 6.47 18.52 -6.41
N LEU A 571 7.04 18.51 -5.19
CA LEU A 571 6.63 19.39 -4.10
C LEU A 571 7.74 20.29 -3.56
N SER A 572 8.98 19.79 -3.52
CA SER A 572 10.09 20.54 -2.95
C SER A 572 11.44 20.20 -3.56
N CYS A 573 12.32 21.19 -3.51
CA CYS A 573 13.73 21.08 -3.87
C CYS A 573 14.56 20.79 -2.61
N ASP A 574 14.25 19.69 -1.93
CA ASP A 574 14.98 19.31 -0.72
C ASP A 574 16.47 19.12 -1.03
N VAL A 575 17.29 19.44 -0.03
CA VAL A 575 18.73 19.20 -0.13
C VAL A 575 19.00 17.72 0.15
N GLY A 576 19.41 16.96 -0.85
CA GLY A 576 19.87 15.59 -0.68
C GLY A 576 21.37 15.51 -0.35
N TYR A 577 21.89 14.30 -0.29
CA TYR A 577 23.27 13.96 0.01
C TYR A 577 23.83 13.02 -1.05
N ASN A 578 25.05 13.28 -1.49
CA ASN A 578 25.83 12.41 -2.37
C ASN A 578 26.91 11.71 -1.56
N CYS A 579 27.07 10.39 -1.75
CA CYS A 579 28.17 9.67 -1.13
C CYS A 579 29.49 10.10 -1.76
N ASN A 580 30.39 10.66 -0.95
CA ASN A 580 31.75 10.92 -1.38
C ASN A 580 32.50 9.59 -1.48
N SER A 581 32.79 9.16 -2.72
CA SER A 581 33.42 7.87 -2.99
C SER A 581 34.85 7.73 -2.46
N THR A 582 35.48 8.82 -2.03
CA THR A 582 36.84 8.79 -1.46
C THR A 582 36.81 8.69 0.06
N SER A 583 35.91 9.41 0.72
CA SER A 583 35.81 9.41 2.18
C SER A 583 34.77 8.43 2.73
N TYR A 584 33.91 7.86 1.88
CA TYR A 584 32.72 7.10 2.27
C TYR A 584 31.88 7.86 3.30
N GLN A 585 31.69 9.16 3.05
CA GLN A 585 30.82 10.02 3.86
C GLN A 585 29.83 10.74 2.96
N CYS A 586 28.60 10.87 3.43
CA CYS A 586 27.55 11.62 2.76
C CYS A 586 27.82 13.12 2.83
N GLN A 587 27.92 13.76 1.67
CA GLN A 587 28.10 15.20 1.52
C GLN A 587 26.82 15.82 0.97
N GLN A 588 26.40 16.93 1.55
CA GLN A 588 25.20 17.64 1.14
C GLN A 588 25.32 18.11 -0.33
N ALA A 589 24.32 17.79 -1.15
CA ALA A 589 24.25 18.16 -2.56
C ALA A 589 23.61 19.54 -2.73
N GLN A 590 23.52 20.03 -3.97
CA GLN A 590 22.70 21.22 -4.26
C GLN A 590 21.20 20.89 -4.04
N PRO A 591 20.36 21.86 -3.65
CA PRO A 591 18.91 21.66 -3.54
C PRO A 591 18.33 21.04 -4.81
N GLY A 592 17.54 19.97 -4.66
CA GLY A 592 17.01 19.18 -5.78
C GLY A 592 17.95 18.06 -6.29
N ASN A 593 19.13 17.88 -5.71
CA ASN A 593 20.05 16.78 -6.04
C ASN A 593 20.31 15.87 -4.81
N GLY A 594 20.73 14.62 -5.04
CA GLY A 594 21.16 13.65 -4.02
C GLY A 594 20.04 12.83 -3.33
N PHE A 595 20.43 11.95 -2.40
CA PHE A 595 19.55 11.06 -1.61
C PHE A 595 19.27 11.61 -0.20
N PRO A 596 18.21 11.19 0.51
CA PRO A 596 18.07 11.44 1.95
C PRO A 596 19.32 10.98 2.72
N LEU A 597 19.69 11.68 3.81
CA LEU A 597 20.91 11.38 4.56
C LEU A 597 20.99 9.91 5.01
N ALA A 598 19.91 9.38 5.58
CA ALA A 598 19.87 8.00 6.08
C ALA A 598 20.08 6.95 4.96
N GLU A 599 19.54 7.22 3.76
CA GLU A 599 19.69 6.34 2.60
C GLU A 599 21.10 6.45 2.02
N CYS A 600 21.63 7.68 1.93
CA CYS A 600 23.03 7.89 1.59
C CYS A 600 23.94 7.16 2.58
N GLU A 601 23.73 7.27 3.89
CA GLU A 601 24.58 6.64 4.91
C GLU A 601 24.53 5.10 4.82
N ALA A 602 23.35 4.52 4.60
CA ALA A 602 23.19 3.08 4.40
C ALA A 602 23.94 2.56 3.17
N LEU A 603 24.00 3.35 2.11
CA LEU A 603 24.72 3.02 0.87
C LEU A 603 26.22 3.39 0.94
N CYS A 604 26.61 4.29 1.83
CA CYS A 604 27.94 4.87 1.92
C CYS A 604 28.78 4.22 3.04
N HIS A 605 28.83 2.88 3.09
CA HIS A 605 29.68 2.12 4.00
C HIS A 605 30.75 1.31 3.26
N PRO A 606 31.97 1.18 3.80
CA PRO A 606 32.92 0.19 3.33
C PRO A 606 32.38 -1.21 3.68
N THR A 607 32.34 -2.11 2.69
CA THR A 607 31.88 -3.49 2.84
C THR A 607 32.59 -4.19 4.01
N PRO A 608 31.88 -4.93 4.89
CA PRO A 608 32.49 -5.57 6.06
C PRO A 608 33.65 -6.50 5.66
N PRO A 609 34.69 -6.61 6.50
CA PRO A 609 35.85 -7.44 6.21
C PRO A 609 35.43 -8.91 6.03
N PRO A 610 35.96 -9.62 5.01
CA PRO A 610 35.52 -10.95 4.66
C PRO A 610 35.71 -11.93 5.83
N THR A 611 34.66 -12.70 6.12
CA THR A 611 34.70 -13.87 7.00
C THR A 611 35.90 -14.75 6.67
N PRO A 612 36.61 -15.35 7.66
CA PRO A 612 37.78 -16.19 7.41
C PRO A 612 37.50 -17.22 6.31
N PRO A 613 38.38 -17.38 5.31
CA PRO A 613 38.12 -18.21 4.13
C PRO A 613 37.88 -19.65 4.57
N GLN A 614 36.64 -20.12 4.44
CA GLN A 614 36.34 -21.53 4.59
C GLN A 614 36.90 -22.30 3.39
N ASN A 615 37.36 -23.53 3.62
CA ASN A 615 37.72 -24.41 2.51
C ASN A 615 36.46 -24.73 1.71
N MET A 616 36.48 -24.45 0.41
CA MET A 616 35.35 -24.71 -0.47
C MET A 616 35.64 -25.91 -1.39
N TYR A 617 34.57 -26.57 -1.83
CA TYR A 617 34.63 -27.84 -2.57
C TYR A 617 33.75 -27.80 -3.82
N THR A 618 34.19 -28.45 -4.89
CA THR A 618 33.42 -28.60 -6.14
C THR A 618 33.09 -30.07 -6.37
N CYS A 619 31.86 -30.35 -6.80
CA CYS A 619 31.47 -31.70 -7.20
C CYS A 619 32.16 -32.08 -8.52
N ASN A 620 33.02 -33.09 -8.49
CA ASN A 620 33.48 -33.74 -9.70
C ASN A 620 32.36 -34.64 -10.22
N THR A 621 31.75 -34.24 -11.32
CA THR A 621 30.57 -34.90 -11.89
C THR A 621 30.86 -36.32 -12.39
N THR A 622 32.13 -36.62 -12.71
CA THR A 622 32.58 -37.95 -13.16
C THR A 622 32.82 -38.88 -11.98
N SER A 623 33.56 -38.43 -10.95
CA SER A 623 33.87 -39.27 -9.78
C SER A 623 32.76 -39.26 -8.72
N LYS A 624 31.81 -38.33 -8.81
CA LYS A 624 30.78 -38.06 -7.78
C LYS A 624 31.39 -37.78 -6.40
N GLN A 625 32.53 -37.10 -6.38
CA GLN A 625 33.23 -36.72 -5.16
C GLN A 625 33.46 -35.22 -5.10
N CYS A 626 33.41 -34.69 -3.88
CA CYS A 626 33.75 -33.31 -3.58
C CYS A 626 35.26 -33.15 -3.54
N ILE A 627 35.78 -32.39 -4.49
CA ILE A 627 37.21 -32.09 -4.57
C ILE A 627 37.43 -30.71 -3.98
N LYS A 628 38.36 -30.61 -3.04
CA LYS A 628 38.78 -29.33 -2.46
C LYS A 628 39.25 -28.41 -3.60
N CYS A 629 38.67 -27.22 -3.67
CA CYS A 629 39.14 -26.22 -4.60
C CYS A 629 40.52 -25.73 -4.18
N ASN A 630 41.50 -25.87 -5.08
CA ASN A 630 42.87 -25.36 -4.88
C ASN A 630 43.20 -24.17 -5.79
N ALA A 631 42.27 -23.75 -6.65
CA ALA A 631 42.45 -22.60 -7.53
C ALA A 631 41.92 -21.33 -6.85
N SER A 632 42.40 -20.16 -7.29
CA SER A 632 41.82 -18.86 -6.90
C SER A 632 40.40 -18.64 -7.42
N HIS A 633 39.93 -19.51 -8.32
CA HIS A 633 38.59 -19.53 -8.90
C HIS A 633 38.19 -20.98 -9.13
N CYS A 634 37.26 -21.52 -8.34
CA CYS A 634 36.52 -22.73 -8.69
C CYS A 634 35.04 -22.38 -8.86
N PRO A 635 34.57 -22.18 -10.08
CA PRO A 635 33.15 -22.00 -10.30
C PRO A 635 32.33 -23.22 -9.79
N GLY A 636 31.39 -23.03 -8.86
CA GLY A 636 30.68 -24.16 -8.23
C GLY A 636 31.10 -24.55 -6.81
N GLU A 637 31.90 -23.73 -6.12
CA GLU A 637 32.35 -24.10 -4.76
C GLU A 637 31.24 -23.99 -3.75
N MET A 638 31.15 -24.95 -2.84
CA MET A 638 30.26 -24.87 -1.69
C MET A 638 30.95 -25.49 -0.47
N PRO A 639 30.51 -25.18 0.75
CA PRO A 639 30.97 -25.86 1.95
C PRO A 639 30.89 -27.38 1.77
N LEU A 640 31.84 -28.13 2.34
CA LEU A 640 31.95 -29.58 2.13
C LEU A 640 30.63 -30.32 2.30
N GLY A 641 29.88 -30.03 3.38
CA GLY A 641 28.60 -30.68 3.65
C GLY A 641 27.53 -30.40 2.57
N GLN A 642 27.47 -29.19 2.04
CA GLN A 642 26.58 -28.87 0.91
C GLN A 642 27.03 -29.58 -0.36
N CYS A 643 28.35 -29.68 -0.60
CA CYS A 643 28.89 -30.37 -1.75
C CYS A 643 28.55 -31.85 -1.71
N GLU A 644 28.77 -32.51 -0.57
CA GLU A 644 28.54 -33.96 -0.42
C GLU A 644 27.06 -34.29 -0.61
N ALA A 645 26.15 -33.43 -0.11
CA ALA A 645 24.72 -33.58 -0.32
C ALA A 645 24.35 -33.45 -1.81
N ALA A 646 24.84 -32.40 -2.49
CA ALA A 646 24.49 -32.10 -3.86
C ALA A 646 25.16 -33.05 -4.89
N CYS A 647 26.35 -33.58 -4.57
CA CYS A 647 27.17 -34.38 -5.48
C CYS A 647 26.75 -35.86 -5.58
N THR A 648 25.69 -36.28 -4.90
CA THR A 648 25.24 -37.68 -4.90
C THR A 648 24.85 -38.18 -6.30
N ASN A 649 24.22 -37.34 -7.12
CA ASN A 649 23.74 -37.71 -8.45
C ASN A 649 23.80 -36.56 -9.46
N PRO A 650 24.99 -36.16 -9.93
CA PRO A 650 25.11 -35.16 -10.99
C PRO A 650 24.44 -35.66 -12.26
N LYS A 651 23.55 -34.84 -12.83
CA LYS A 651 22.85 -35.13 -14.09
C LYS A 651 23.16 -34.05 -15.12
N PRO A 652 23.65 -34.40 -16.31
CA PRO A 652 23.74 -33.46 -17.42
C PRO A 652 22.35 -32.92 -17.78
N GLY A 653 22.25 -31.60 -17.92
CA GLY A 653 21.00 -30.89 -18.17
C GLY A 653 20.29 -30.40 -16.92
N PRO A 654 19.29 -29.50 -17.10
CA PRO A 654 18.39 -29.11 -16.03
C PRO A 654 17.41 -30.26 -15.69
N HIS A 655 16.66 -30.12 -14.61
CA HIS A 655 15.53 -31.01 -14.35
C HIS A 655 14.48 -30.91 -15.48
N GLY A 656 13.79 -32.01 -15.79
CA GLY A 656 12.87 -32.07 -16.94
C GLY A 656 11.73 -31.05 -16.89
N SER A 657 11.29 -30.67 -15.68
CA SER A 657 10.29 -29.63 -15.47
C SER A 657 10.74 -28.25 -15.94
N LEU A 658 12.06 -27.98 -15.90
CA LEU A 658 12.62 -26.71 -16.31
C LEU A 658 12.75 -26.56 -17.83
N VAL A 659 12.69 -27.63 -18.62
CA VAL A 659 12.86 -27.52 -20.08
C VAL A 659 11.73 -26.68 -20.69
N GLY A 660 12.05 -25.57 -21.37
CA GLY A 660 11.06 -24.66 -21.95
C GLY A 660 11.54 -23.22 -22.03
N VAL A 661 10.65 -22.34 -22.50
CA VAL A 661 10.83 -20.89 -22.52
C VAL A 661 10.22 -20.33 -21.25
N TRP A 662 11.03 -19.60 -20.50
CA TRP A 662 10.68 -18.94 -19.27
C TRP A 662 10.84 -17.44 -19.43
N ARG A 663 9.87 -16.68 -18.95
CA ARG A 663 9.88 -15.22 -18.93
C ARG A 663 9.73 -14.74 -17.50
N GLY A 664 10.43 -13.69 -17.13
CA GLY A 664 10.56 -13.33 -15.72
C GLY A 664 11.01 -11.90 -15.48
N ILE A 665 11.20 -11.61 -14.20
CA ILE A 665 11.71 -10.34 -13.70
C ILE A 665 12.86 -10.60 -12.72
N ARG A 666 13.79 -9.65 -12.65
CA ARG A 666 14.79 -9.60 -11.59
C ARG A 666 14.17 -8.97 -10.35
N ILE A 667 14.29 -9.62 -9.19
CA ILE A 667 13.64 -9.20 -7.93
C ILE A 667 14.64 -8.75 -6.84
N GLN A 668 15.91 -8.59 -7.19
CA GLN A 668 16.95 -8.17 -6.25
C GLN A 668 16.92 -6.65 -5.94
N ASN A 669 17.30 -6.27 -4.71
CA ASN A 669 17.61 -4.90 -4.21
C ASN A 669 17.33 -3.76 -5.20
N ALA A 670 16.23 -3.03 -4.94
CA ALA A 670 15.67 -1.93 -5.73
C ALA A 670 14.96 -2.34 -7.04
N TYR A 671 14.59 -3.62 -7.20
CA TYR A 671 13.80 -4.11 -8.34
C TYR A 671 14.35 -3.60 -9.66
N ALA A 672 15.66 -3.79 -9.87
CA ALA A 672 16.36 -3.27 -11.02
C ALA A 672 15.55 -3.59 -12.31
N PRO A 673 15.05 -2.56 -12.99
CA PRO A 673 13.91 -2.72 -13.87
C PRO A 673 14.30 -3.45 -15.16
N GLY A 674 13.61 -4.54 -15.51
CA GLY A 674 13.85 -5.26 -16.77
C GLY A 674 13.21 -6.64 -16.86
N GLU A 675 12.69 -6.95 -18.06
CA GLU A 675 12.24 -8.30 -18.43
C GLU A 675 13.47 -9.17 -18.71
N VAL A 676 13.47 -10.37 -18.13
CA VAL A 676 14.47 -11.40 -18.37
C VAL A 676 13.80 -12.64 -18.92
N ASP A 677 14.46 -13.33 -19.84
CA ASP A 677 14.00 -14.64 -20.31
C ASP A 677 15.08 -15.69 -20.05
N ALA A 678 14.65 -16.93 -19.86
CA ALA A 678 15.53 -18.08 -19.78
C ALA A 678 14.97 -19.21 -20.64
N VAL A 679 15.78 -19.72 -21.56
CA VAL A 679 15.41 -20.84 -22.44
C VAL A 679 16.22 -22.04 -22.03
N PHE A 680 15.59 -22.98 -21.33
CA PHE A 680 16.20 -24.22 -20.90
C PHE A 680 15.92 -25.32 -21.92
N THR A 681 16.98 -25.96 -22.40
CA THR A 681 16.93 -27.18 -23.21
C THR A 681 17.27 -28.39 -22.34
N ASN A 682 17.33 -29.58 -22.92
CA ASN A 682 17.74 -30.79 -22.20
C ASN A 682 19.20 -30.75 -21.70
N THR A 683 20.04 -29.84 -22.20
CA THR A 683 21.47 -29.79 -21.84
C THR A 683 22.01 -28.39 -21.59
N SER A 684 21.26 -27.34 -21.95
CA SER A 684 21.73 -25.96 -21.90
C SER A 684 20.66 -25.00 -21.40
N ALA A 685 21.08 -23.80 -21.04
CA ALA A 685 20.22 -22.67 -20.74
C ALA A 685 20.76 -21.43 -21.47
N THR A 686 19.88 -20.65 -22.10
CA THR A 686 20.21 -19.34 -22.67
C THR A 686 19.44 -18.28 -21.92
N PHE A 687 20.14 -17.29 -21.39
CA PHE A 687 19.56 -16.19 -20.62
C PHE A 687 19.53 -14.93 -21.47
N TYR A 688 18.42 -14.21 -21.38
CA TYR A 688 18.17 -12.97 -22.10
C TYR A 688 17.86 -11.86 -21.12
N ALA A 689 18.27 -10.64 -21.47
CA ALA A 689 17.84 -9.42 -20.82
C ALA A 689 17.47 -8.42 -21.91
N ASN A 690 16.27 -7.84 -21.82
CA ASN A 690 15.75 -6.92 -22.84
C ASN A 690 15.78 -7.52 -24.25
N GLY A 691 15.41 -8.80 -24.38
CA GLY A 691 15.42 -9.54 -25.65
C GLY A 691 16.81 -9.94 -26.19
N GLN A 692 17.90 -9.46 -25.58
CA GLN A 692 19.26 -9.81 -26.03
C GLN A 692 19.85 -10.95 -25.22
N VAL A 693 20.54 -11.88 -25.88
CA VAL A 693 21.28 -12.96 -25.22
C VAL A 693 22.37 -12.38 -24.33
N THR A 694 22.27 -12.61 -23.03
CA THR A 694 23.31 -12.25 -22.06
C THR A 694 24.41 -13.31 -22.02
N PHE A 695 24.02 -14.59 -21.92
CA PHE A 695 24.92 -15.73 -22.00
C PHE A 695 24.16 -17.04 -22.30
N THR A 696 24.88 -18.02 -22.83
CA THR A 696 24.46 -19.42 -22.93
C THR A 696 25.35 -20.27 -22.03
N ALA A 697 24.78 -21.28 -21.39
CA ALA A 697 25.52 -22.21 -20.56
C ALA A 697 25.08 -23.66 -20.78
N ASN A 698 26.01 -24.61 -20.64
CA ASN A 698 25.65 -26.01 -20.41
C ASN A 698 25.20 -26.17 -18.96
N VAL A 699 24.12 -26.90 -18.74
CA VAL A 699 23.56 -27.09 -17.39
C VAL A 699 23.99 -28.44 -16.84
N THR A 700 24.37 -28.47 -15.56
CA THR A 700 24.47 -29.70 -14.78
C THR A 700 23.64 -29.54 -13.51
N SER A 701 22.65 -30.42 -13.30
CA SER A 701 21.88 -30.44 -12.07
C SER A 701 22.59 -31.28 -11.01
N LEU A 702 22.67 -30.77 -9.80
CA LEU A 702 23.24 -31.42 -8.62
C LEU A 702 22.13 -31.62 -7.58
N GLY A 703 21.35 -32.69 -7.71
CA GLY A 703 20.17 -32.92 -6.88
C GLY A 703 18.90 -32.29 -7.45
N ALA A 704 17.99 -31.85 -6.57
CA ALA A 704 16.66 -31.38 -6.96
C ALA A 704 16.61 -29.89 -7.28
N ASP A 705 17.44 -29.07 -6.65
CA ASP A 705 17.29 -27.61 -6.57
C ASP A 705 18.59 -26.85 -6.88
N LEU A 706 19.73 -27.51 -7.07
CA LEU A 706 21.01 -26.87 -7.40
C LEU A 706 21.41 -27.12 -8.86
N MET A 707 21.82 -26.06 -9.57
CA MET A 707 22.36 -26.10 -10.92
C MET A 707 23.73 -25.45 -11.02
N ILE A 708 24.59 -26.05 -11.85
CA ILE A 708 25.84 -25.46 -12.32
C ILE A 708 25.69 -25.11 -13.80
N LEU A 709 25.92 -23.84 -14.13
CA LEU A 709 25.86 -23.27 -15.46
C LEU A 709 27.28 -23.05 -15.98
N ASP A 710 27.75 -23.91 -16.89
CA ASP A 710 29.05 -23.77 -17.55
C ASP A 710 28.92 -22.89 -18.78
N ILE A 711 29.34 -21.63 -18.69
CA ILE A 711 29.04 -20.57 -19.66
C ILE A 711 29.83 -20.79 -20.95
N THR A 712 29.12 -21.03 -22.06
CA THR A 712 29.69 -21.33 -23.37
C THR A 712 29.70 -20.13 -24.33
N SER A 713 28.93 -19.07 -24.04
CA SER A 713 28.86 -17.83 -24.83
C SER A 713 28.61 -16.61 -23.94
N GLY A 714 28.80 -15.40 -24.48
CA GLY A 714 28.65 -14.13 -23.74
C GLY A 714 29.93 -13.67 -23.03
N THR A 715 29.82 -12.61 -22.23
CA THR A 715 30.94 -11.93 -21.56
C THR A 715 31.75 -12.85 -20.62
N TYR A 716 31.10 -13.86 -20.04
CA TYR A 716 31.70 -14.77 -19.07
C TYR A 716 31.98 -16.17 -19.65
N LYS A 717 32.21 -16.28 -20.96
CA LYS A 717 32.54 -17.56 -21.59
C LYS A 717 33.73 -18.25 -20.90
N GLY A 718 33.56 -19.53 -20.57
CA GLY A 718 34.54 -20.36 -19.87
C GLY A 718 34.43 -20.31 -18.34
N TRP A 719 33.58 -19.43 -17.80
CA TRP A 719 33.27 -19.39 -16.37
C TRP A 719 32.10 -20.29 -16.05
N LYS A 720 31.91 -20.62 -14.76
CA LYS A 720 30.66 -21.21 -14.30
C LYS A 720 29.95 -20.33 -13.29
N VAL A 721 28.64 -20.52 -13.22
CA VAL A 721 27.75 -19.89 -12.26
C VAL A 721 26.97 -21.00 -11.57
N SER A 722 26.79 -20.87 -10.27
CA SER A 722 25.93 -21.77 -9.50
C SER A 722 24.62 -21.08 -9.22
N ALA A 723 23.51 -21.81 -9.26
CA ALA A 723 22.21 -21.26 -8.94
C ALA A 723 21.36 -22.29 -8.19
N ILE A 724 20.64 -21.83 -7.17
CA ILE A 724 19.55 -22.61 -6.58
C ILE A 724 18.22 -22.20 -7.21
N TYR A 725 17.31 -23.15 -7.35
CA TYR A 725 15.98 -22.90 -7.88
C TYR A 725 14.93 -23.74 -7.16
N GLN A 726 13.74 -23.16 -7.04
CA GLN A 726 12.58 -23.83 -6.49
C GLN A 726 11.44 -23.63 -7.46
N SER A 727 10.74 -24.70 -7.77
CA SER A 727 9.54 -24.63 -8.59
C SER A 727 8.31 -24.56 -7.70
N ALA A 728 7.43 -23.61 -7.98
CA ALA A 728 6.08 -23.61 -7.44
C ALA A 728 5.16 -24.23 -8.49
N SER A 729 4.45 -25.31 -8.14
CA SER A 729 3.31 -25.73 -8.96
C SER A 729 2.17 -24.76 -8.66
N GLU A 730 1.82 -23.91 -9.61
CA GLU A 730 0.65 -23.06 -9.46
C GLU A 730 -0.59 -23.96 -9.54
N GLY A 731 -1.49 -23.83 -8.56
CA GLY A 731 -2.64 -24.73 -8.38
C GLY A 731 -3.62 -24.78 -9.57
N LEU A 732 -3.45 -23.92 -10.57
CA LEU A 732 -4.34 -23.79 -11.73
C LEU A 732 -3.73 -24.35 -13.03
N GLY A 733 -2.46 -24.74 -13.02
CA GLY A 733 -1.84 -25.47 -14.12
C GLY A 733 -1.67 -24.70 -15.45
N LEU A 734 -2.00 -23.40 -15.54
CA LEU A 734 -1.76 -22.58 -16.73
C LEU A 734 -0.29 -22.20 -16.90
N PHE A 735 0.36 -21.87 -15.79
CA PHE A 735 1.78 -21.57 -15.75
C PHE A 735 2.48 -22.46 -14.72
N GLN A 736 3.79 -22.55 -14.87
CA GLN A 736 4.70 -23.00 -13.84
C GLN A 736 5.60 -21.83 -13.49
N SER A 737 5.81 -21.57 -12.20
CA SER A 737 6.76 -20.57 -11.75
C SER A 737 8.00 -21.20 -11.13
N ILE A 738 9.12 -20.51 -11.28
CA ILE A 738 10.37 -20.82 -10.58
C ILE A 738 10.94 -19.55 -9.98
N THR A 739 11.42 -19.66 -8.74
CA THR A 739 12.35 -18.69 -8.19
C THR A 739 13.76 -19.20 -8.47
N PHE A 740 14.61 -18.34 -9.04
CA PHE A 740 15.95 -18.67 -9.47
C PHE A 740 16.94 -17.71 -8.81
N ALA A 741 17.77 -18.21 -7.91
CA ALA A 741 18.78 -17.44 -7.20
C ALA A 741 20.18 -17.82 -7.71
N LYS A 742 20.80 -16.86 -8.39
CA LYS A 742 22.10 -16.95 -9.05
C LYS A 742 23.20 -16.44 -8.13
N GLY A 743 24.25 -17.23 -7.97
CA GLY A 743 25.45 -16.85 -7.22
C GLY A 743 26.38 -15.94 -8.04
N ILE A 744 27.46 -15.51 -7.40
CA ILE A 744 28.50 -14.70 -8.04
C ILE A 744 29.24 -15.57 -9.08
N THR A 745 29.47 -15.04 -10.28
CA THR A 745 30.22 -15.75 -11.33
C THR A 745 31.58 -16.19 -10.83
N GLY A 746 31.89 -17.48 -10.98
CA GLY A 746 33.11 -18.09 -10.47
C GLY A 746 33.08 -18.47 -8.99
N GLN A 747 31.98 -18.25 -8.28
CA GLN A 747 31.80 -18.64 -6.88
C GLN A 747 30.67 -19.68 -6.72
N GLY A 748 30.34 -19.96 -5.46
CA GLY A 748 29.28 -20.86 -5.05
C GLY A 748 27.86 -20.35 -5.28
N PRO A 749 26.86 -21.22 -5.10
CA PRO A 749 25.47 -20.80 -5.08
C PRO A 749 25.19 -19.91 -3.85
N PRO A 750 24.13 -19.09 -3.88
CA PRO A 750 23.60 -18.48 -2.68
C PRO A 750 23.20 -19.58 -1.68
N SER A 751 23.46 -19.36 -0.40
CA SER A 751 23.05 -20.27 0.67
C SER A 751 21.53 -20.25 0.92
N SER A 752 20.85 -19.22 0.45
CA SER A 752 19.40 -19.04 0.49
C SER A 752 18.96 -18.02 -0.56
N TYR A 753 17.66 -18.00 -0.87
CA TYR A 753 17.03 -16.96 -1.68
C TYR A 753 17.23 -15.56 -1.07
N ALA A 754 17.02 -15.41 0.24
CA ALA A 754 17.25 -14.17 0.95
C ALA A 754 18.70 -13.64 0.78
N GLN A 755 19.71 -14.53 0.78
CA GLN A 755 21.08 -14.09 0.52
C GLN A 755 21.22 -13.47 -0.88
N ALA A 756 20.63 -14.10 -1.91
CA ALA A 756 20.66 -13.58 -3.27
C ALA A 756 19.92 -12.24 -3.38
N MET A 757 18.78 -12.10 -2.68
CA MET A 757 18.00 -10.88 -2.63
C MET A 757 18.79 -9.70 -2.06
N TYR A 758 19.52 -9.90 -0.95
CA TYR A 758 20.14 -8.81 -0.19
C TYR A 758 21.63 -8.58 -0.48
N SER A 759 22.33 -9.53 -1.11
CA SER A 759 23.81 -9.50 -1.24
C SER A 759 24.29 -9.37 -2.70
N PRO A 760 24.35 -8.15 -3.29
CA PRO A 760 25.05 -7.95 -4.55
C PRO A 760 26.50 -8.47 -4.47
N PRO A 761 27.05 -9.08 -5.54
CA PRO A 761 26.52 -9.22 -6.89
C PRO A 761 25.77 -10.54 -7.16
N MET A 762 25.23 -11.23 -6.15
CA MET A 762 24.28 -12.33 -6.40
C MET A 762 23.04 -11.77 -7.10
N GLU A 763 22.20 -12.58 -7.73
CA GLU A 763 21.00 -12.10 -8.41
C GLU A 763 19.84 -13.05 -8.15
N GLU A 764 18.63 -12.52 -8.00
CA GLU A 764 17.43 -13.33 -7.85
C GLU A 764 16.39 -12.94 -8.90
N TYR A 765 15.77 -13.96 -9.47
CA TYR A 765 14.79 -13.84 -10.53
C TYR A 765 13.57 -14.69 -10.20
N VAL A 766 12.42 -14.23 -10.68
CA VAL A 766 11.21 -15.03 -10.76
C VAL A 766 10.90 -15.22 -12.23
N TYR A 767 10.72 -16.47 -12.64
CA TYR A 767 10.28 -16.80 -13.99
C TYR A 767 8.97 -17.57 -14.01
N TRP A 768 8.23 -17.41 -15.10
CA TRP A 768 7.04 -18.15 -15.46
C TRP A 768 7.24 -18.88 -16.78
N LYS A 769 6.62 -20.04 -16.92
CA LYS A 769 6.54 -20.82 -18.15
C LYS A 769 5.10 -21.24 -18.39
N CYS A 770 4.61 -21.08 -19.61
CA CYS A 770 3.30 -21.62 -20.01
C CYS A 770 3.30 -23.15 -19.98
N ASN A 771 2.30 -23.77 -19.33
CA ASN A 771 2.09 -25.22 -19.35
C ASN A 771 1.29 -25.70 -20.56
N GLY A 772 0.71 -24.79 -21.35
CA GLY A 772 -0.04 -25.13 -22.56
C GLY A 772 -0.87 -23.96 -23.11
N SER A 773 -1.62 -24.24 -24.17
CA SER A 773 -2.57 -23.30 -24.77
C SER A 773 -3.67 -22.92 -23.77
N PRO A 774 -4.11 -21.64 -23.69
CA PRO A 774 -3.83 -20.55 -24.65
C PRO A 774 -2.52 -19.78 -24.40
N CYS A 775 -1.78 -20.11 -23.35
CA CYS A 775 -0.54 -19.40 -23.01
C CYS A 775 0.62 -19.82 -23.91
N LYS A 776 1.37 -18.84 -24.43
CA LYS A 776 2.64 -19.10 -25.12
C LYS A 776 3.64 -17.98 -24.90
N PHE A 777 4.80 -18.31 -24.34
CA PHE A 777 5.99 -17.46 -24.45
C PHE A 777 6.77 -17.87 -25.68
N ASN A 778 7.01 -16.90 -26.58
CA ASN A 778 7.88 -17.12 -27.72
C ASN A 778 9.33 -16.94 -27.28
N THR A 779 10.24 -17.70 -27.87
CA THR A 779 11.68 -17.44 -27.73
C THR A 779 11.96 -16.00 -28.19
N PRO A 780 12.68 -15.19 -27.40
CA PRO A 780 13.13 -13.87 -27.86
C PRO A 780 13.90 -14.02 -29.18
N GLN A 781 13.51 -13.24 -30.20
CA GLN A 781 14.12 -13.28 -31.53
C GLN A 781 15.41 -12.49 -31.61
#